data_AF-A0A3R7Z356-F1
#
_entry.id   AF-A0A3R7Z356-F1
#
_cell.length_a   1.000
_cell.length_b   1.000
_cell.length_c   1.000
_cell.angle_alpha   90.00
_cell.angle_beta   90.00
_cell.angle_gamma   90.00
#
_symmetry.space_group_name_H-M   'P 1'
#
loop_
_entity.id
_entity.type
_entity.pdbx_description
1 polymer ?
#
loop_
_entity_poly.entity_id
_entity_poly.type
_entity_poly.pdbx_seq_one_letter_code
_entity_poly.pdbx_strand_id
1 'polypeptide(L)'
;MMTTGILDALVRLFALFAAGRTPREAMYGRQAAERYLAGRLSYEYTQAYLKQYDAEIARMNKRMPHSDDERLLAKRRSKLSVRLLVLCQQIIVELDTKDRLIVFARLAEMAKSTGTIDDADSFLNTVADALHLLPEDSAGLKALVKCASADGLAASLFTVPLPHEQSAQLIVCNVSADDLFFIKDLGRGDLKLNGNPVQKHSIAPMAQGSVIKDGAGHAVFFSDVVQCCSTCDRVEQRMQFEALNLAHFFNYPNEAALRPLSIKAQSGDLIGIMGASGSGKSTLLNILNGSLKPTFGEVYLNGSSIYGGEGNAKGSLGHIAQQDVLISELTVYENLKFSADLSLGGATEKERLERVELTLRRLGLWDIRDLRVGSVMDKTISGGQRKRLNIALELIREPAVLFVDEPTSGLSSRDSEHIMDILKELTLRGKIVFVVIHQPSSDIFKLFDRLLLLDVGGYPIYQDNPLECLGYLKQMSNQVQNSEAMCTACGTVNPEEIFDTVASCMVDEYGQLTENRRVSPEEWNDYYNMIQEGGPATPATGELDSPEATVVPRWSEQFRTYWRRDVTAKRKNKQYVWINLLQAPLLALVLSVFTRYRSAEGEFVYRLSENLPQFLFISVIVALFLGLSFSAEEIFRDRPTLRRERFLRLDWNAYLASKITVMLGISAVQSMLFTLIAVAVLHIPTGAGMLFMTLFSLSAFANVLGLNLSSAMKSAKTIYIIIPLLIIPQIIFGGAIIRFDRFNPIFTQVDRVPLIGNLMASRWGFESLAVHLTRENEADAPFISFEDRMERAAWRRDFWYQQYRLIEDADVRSREWEGALDELNSWGITTQSLSTAEDVRHAFKDAYKEAFKARDAKRKAVSGSTDLKALKDTHHNDALHEWVMQTDRHERIALTDRGLVQETAFIHQMPLGRQAWNAPFYAPEKQLGQWSIKTPAFNLLVLWAMSAFLYFILANRWPERWGWGKRLD
;
A
#
# COMPACT_ATOMS: atom_id res chain seq x y z
N MET A 1 -39.39 -0.47 -10.69
CA MET A 1 -40.56 -0.92 -9.88
C MET A 1 -40.79 0.11 -8.80
N MET A 2 -42.01 0.63 -8.63
CA MET A 2 -42.30 1.46 -7.44
C MET A 2 -42.25 0.54 -6.20
N THR A 3 -41.62 1.00 -5.13
CA THR A 3 -41.62 0.28 -3.85
C THR A 3 -43.05 0.23 -3.30
N THR A 4 -43.37 -0.82 -2.55
CA THR A 4 -44.71 -0.99 -1.93
C THR A 4 -45.11 0.20 -1.06
N GLY A 5 -44.14 0.87 -0.42
CA GLY A 5 -44.36 2.09 0.37
C GLY A 5 -44.84 3.29 -0.45
N ILE A 6 -44.25 3.55 -1.63
CA ILE A 6 -44.66 4.67 -2.51
C ILE A 6 -46.10 4.49 -2.99
N LEU A 7 -46.46 3.26 -3.39
CA LEU A 7 -47.80 2.93 -3.86
C LEU A 7 -48.86 3.09 -2.76
N ASP A 8 -48.56 2.62 -1.55
CA ASP A 8 -49.46 2.77 -0.40
C ASP A 8 -49.65 4.24 0.00
N ALA A 9 -48.55 5.01 0.06
CA ALA A 9 -48.58 6.45 0.30
C ALA A 9 -49.43 7.20 -0.76
N LEU A 10 -49.24 6.88 -2.04
CA LEU A 10 -50.00 7.46 -3.15
C LEU A 10 -51.50 7.14 -3.03
N VAL A 11 -51.86 5.89 -2.78
CA VAL A 11 -53.26 5.47 -2.65
C VAL A 11 -53.95 6.18 -1.48
N ARG A 12 -53.28 6.31 -0.33
CA ARG A 12 -53.80 7.03 0.83
C ARG A 12 -53.97 8.53 0.57
N LEU A 13 -53.01 9.17 -0.10
CA LEU A 13 -53.09 10.59 -0.47
C LEU A 13 -54.14 10.85 -1.56
N PHE A 14 -54.27 9.95 -2.54
CA PHE A 14 -55.31 10.04 -3.56
C PHE A 14 -56.70 9.90 -2.93
N ALA A 15 -56.88 8.94 -2.03
CA ALA A 15 -58.12 8.73 -1.30
C ALA A 15 -58.48 9.96 -0.46
N LEU A 16 -57.50 10.57 0.20
CA LEU A 16 -57.68 11.78 1.00
C LEU A 16 -58.05 13.01 0.14
N PHE A 17 -57.44 13.16 -1.03
CA PHE A 17 -57.77 14.24 -1.98
C PHE A 17 -59.20 14.13 -2.52
N ALA A 18 -59.66 12.90 -2.76
CA ALA A 18 -61.03 12.62 -3.17
C ALA A 18 -62.04 12.67 -2.01
N ALA A 19 -61.60 12.43 -0.77
CA ALA A 19 -62.43 12.49 0.43
C ALA A 19 -62.85 13.94 0.71
N GLY A 20 -64.15 14.16 0.92
CA GLY A 20 -64.68 15.50 1.16
C GLY A 20 -65.31 16.19 -0.06
N ARG A 21 -65.12 15.64 -1.26
CA ARG A 21 -65.65 16.18 -2.52
C ARG A 21 -67.04 15.61 -2.86
N THR A 22 -67.70 16.18 -3.88
CA THR A 22 -69.00 15.67 -4.35
C THR A 22 -68.87 14.23 -4.88
N PRO A 23 -69.95 13.43 -4.88
CA PRO A 23 -69.90 12.07 -5.42
C PRO A 23 -69.38 11.99 -6.86
N ARG A 24 -69.66 13.02 -7.66
CA ARG A 24 -69.19 13.15 -9.04
C ARG A 24 -67.67 13.37 -9.12
N GLU A 25 -67.12 14.23 -8.27
CA GLU A 25 -65.67 14.47 -8.19
C GLU A 25 -64.90 13.28 -7.61
N ALA A 26 -65.48 12.59 -6.62
CA ALA A 26 -64.91 11.36 -6.07
C ALA A 26 -64.86 10.24 -7.12
N MET A 27 -65.86 10.16 -8.00
CA MET A 27 -65.86 9.25 -9.15
C MET A 27 -64.76 9.59 -10.16
N TYR A 28 -64.56 10.88 -10.47
CA TYR A 28 -63.45 11.32 -11.34
C TYR A 28 -62.08 11.03 -10.72
N GLY A 29 -61.92 11.28 -9.41
CA GLY A 29 -60.69 10.93 -8.68
C GLY A 29 -60.40 9.42 -8.70
N ARG A 30 -61.42 8.59 -8.52
CA ARG A 30 -61.29 7.13 -8.63
C ARG A 30 -60.90 6.69 -10.05
N GLN A 31 -61.50 7.26 -11.08
CA GLN A 31 -61.14 6.96 -12.48
C GLN A 31 -59.71 7.41 -12.81
N ALA A 32 -59.26 8.55 -12.27
CA ALA A 32 -57.89 9.02 -12.42
C ALA A 32 -56.90 8.07 -11.74
N ALA A 33 -57.19 7.64 -10.51
CA ALA A 33 -56.37 6.66 -9.79
C ALA A 33 -56.32 5.30 -10.51
N GLU A 34 -57.46 4.82 -11.04
CA GLU A 34 -57.54 3.57 -11.80
C GLU A 34 -56.72 3.64 -13.09
N ARG A 35 -56.85 4.72 -13.88
CA ARG A 35 -56.02 4.93 -15.08
C ARG A 35 -54.52 4.97 -14.74
N TYR A 36 -54.18 5.63 -13.64
CA TYR A 36 -52.80 5.73 -13.18
C TYR A 36 -52.20 4.37 -12.77
N LEU A 37 -52.95 3.57 -12.00
CA LEU A 37 -52.53 2.25 -11.51
C LEU A 37 -52.51 1.21 -12.64
N ALA A 38 -53.55 1.15 -13.48
CA ALA A 38 -53.68 0.19 -14.58
C ALA A 38 -52.59 0.35 -15.65
N GLY A 39 -52.07 1.56 -15.84
CA GLY A 39 -50.97 1.81 -16.77
C GLY A 39 -49.61 1.26 -16.32
N ARG A 40 -49.48 0.80 -15.05
CA ARG A 40 -48.18 0.44 -14.44
C ARG A 40 -48.18 -0.84 -13.62
N LEU A 41 -49.34 -1.32 -13.20
CA LEU A 41 -49.51 -2.54 -12.42
C LEU A 41 -50.28 -3.59 -13.23
N SER A 42 -50.12 -4.87 -12.86
CA SER A 42 -50.98 -5.92 -13.40
C SER A 42 -52.44 -5.67 -12.99
N TYR A 43 -53.38 -6.28 -13.72
CA TYR A 43 -54.80 -6.16 -13.42
C TYR A 43 -55.12 -6.57 -11.96
N GLU A 44 -54.53 -7.66 -11.46
CA GLU A 44 -54.73 -8.13 -10.08
C GLU A 44 -54.28 -7.12 -9.03
N TYR A 45 -53.07 -6.57 -9.17
CA TYR A 45 -52.54 -5.56 -8.24
C TYR A 45 -53.33 -4.25 -8.34
N THR A 46 -53.72 -3.85 -9.55
CA THR A 46 -54.57 -2.66 -9.77
C THR A 46 -55.89 -2.80 -8.99
N GLN A 47 -56.55 -3.95 -9.08
CA GLN A 47 -57.78 -4.22 -8.35
C GLN A 47 -57.57 -4.26 -6.83
N ALA A 48 -56.45 -4.80 -6.36
CA ALA A 48 -56.11 -4.82 -4.93
C ALA A 48 -55.93 -3.41 -4.36
N TYR A 49 -55.15 -2.56 -5.02
CA TYR A 49 -54.92 -1.17 -4.59
C TYR A 49 -56.16 -0.29 -4.77
N LEU A 50 -57.01 -0.52 -5.78
CA LEU A 50 -58.30 0.16 -5.90
C LEU A 50 -59.27 -0.22 -4.79
N LYS A 51 -59.29 -1.49 -4.34
CA LYS A 51 -60.06 -1.88 -3.16
C LYS A 51 -59.56 -1.18 -1.90
N GLN A 52 -58.25 -1.01 -1.76
CA GLN A 52 -57.66 -0.27 -0.64
C GLN A 52 -58.02 1.22 -0.69
N TYR A 53 -57.95 1.83 -1.87
CA TYR A 53 -58.41 3.20 -2.14
C TYR A 53 -59.89 3.38 -1.74
N ASP A 54 -60.78 2.49 -2.22
CA ASP A 54 -62.21 2.54 -1.93
C ASP A 54 -62.50 2.34 -0.44
N ALA A 55 -61.74 1.45 0.23
CA ALA A 55 -61.85 1.22 1.67
C ALA A 55 -61.41 2.45 2.49
N GLU A 56 -60.33 3.12 2.10
CA GLU A 56 -59.84 4.33 2.75
C GLU A 56 -60.81 5.51 2.54
N ILE A 57 -61.35 5.70 1.34
CA ILE A 57 -62.41 6.69 1.09
C ILE A 57 -63.65 6.39 1.94
N ALA A 58 -64.10 5.14 1.97
CA ALA A 58 -65.27 4.74 2.76
C ALA A 58 -65.03 4.96 4.26
N ARG A 59 -63.82 4.68 4.75
CA ARG A 59 -63.42 4.93 6.15
C ARG A 59 -63.39 6.43 6.48
N MET A 60 -62.94 7.25 5.54
CA MET A 60 -62.93 8.70 5.68
C MET A 60 -64.36 9.28 5.67
N ASN A 61 -65.25 8.74 4.84
CA ASN A 61 -66.65 9.18 4.72
C ASN A 61 -67.59 8.62 5.82
N LYS A 62 -67.37 7.40 6.35
CA LYS A 62 -68.23 6.72 7.36
C LYS A 62 -68.43 7.45 8.69
N ARG A 63 -67.59 8.43 9.03
CA ARG A 63 -67.60 9.15 10.33
C ARG A 63 -68.14 10.58 10.23
N MET A 64 -68.89 10.93 9.18
CA MET A 64 -69.34 12.31 8.94
C MET A 64 -70.81 12.38 8.47
N PRO A 65 -71.70 13.13 9.15
CA PRO A 65 -73.09 13.27 8.74
C PRO A 65 -73.25 14.14 7.48
N HIS A 66 -74.17 13.78 6.59
CA HIS A 66 -74.59 14.59 5.44
C HIS A 66 -75.45 15.77 5.93
N SER A 67 -74.90 16.97 5.97
CA SER A 67 -75.60 18.20 6.34
C SER A 67 -75.05 19.37 5.51
N ASP A 68 -75.96 20.22 5.00
CA ASP A 68 -75.65 21.43 4.23
C ASP A 68 -75.29 22.65 5.12
N ASP A 69 -75.08 22.43 6.42
CA ASP A 69 -74.71 23.49 7.38
C ASP A 69 -73.24 23.91 7.19
N GLU A 70 -73.03 25.19 6.87
CA GLU A 70 -71.74 25.81 6.59
C GLU A 70 -70.73 25.63 7.75
N ARG A 71 -71.21 25.60 9.01
CA ARG A 71 -70.36 25.32 10.18
C ARG A 71 -69.87 23.88 10.22
N LEU A 72 -70.71 22.92 9.83
CA LEU A 72 -70.35 21.51 9.77
C LEU A 72 -69.40 21.22 8.60
N LEU A 73 -69.54 21.94 7.49
CA LEU A 73 -68.60 21.91 6.35
C LEU A 73 -67.23 22.49 6.71
N ALA A 74 -67.16 23.56 7.50
CA ALA A 74 -65.89 24.08 8.02
C ALA A 74 -65.21 23.09 8.99
N LYS A 75 -65.98 22.45 9.88
CA LYS A 75 -65.51 21.38 10.77
C LYS A 75 -65.07 20.11 10.02
N ARG A 76 -65.69 19.85 8.86
CA ARG A 76 -65.31 18.78 7.92
C ARG A 76 -63.94 19.05 7.30
N ARG A 77 -63.70 20.28 6.80
CA ARG A 77 -62.41 20.69 6.21
C ARG A 77 -61.29 20.61 7.24
N SER A 78 -61.50 21.10 8.46
CA SER A 78 -60.46 21.07 9.51
C SER A 78 -60.06 19.65 9.93
N LYS A 79 -61.01 18.71 10.03
CA LYS A 79 -60.72 17.30 10.38
C LYS A 79 -59.95 16.56 9.29
N LEU A 80 -60.19 16.90 8.02
CA LEU A 80 -59.44 16.35 6.88
C LEU A 80 -58.01 16.92 6.84
N SER A 81 -57.83 18.22 7.10
CA SER A 81 -56.49 18.84 7.20
C SER A 81 -55.65 18.25 8.34
N VAL A 82 -56.24 17.96 9.51
CA VAL A 82 -55.50 17.30 10.61
C VAL A 82 -55.05 15.89 10.22
N ARG A 83 -55.88 15.14 9.48
CA ARG A 83 -55.51 13.80 9.00
C ARG A 83 -54.45 13.84 7.91
N LEU A 84 -54.48 14.85 7.04
CA LEU A 84 -53.44 15.10 6.06
C LEU A 84 -52.08 15.20 6.74
N LEU A 85 -51.96 16.02 7.79
CA LEU A 85 -50.71 16.18 8.54
C LEU A 85 -50.22 14.86 9.15
N VAL A 86 -51.11 14.06 9.74
CA VAL A 86 -50.75 12.75 10.32
C VAL A 86 -50.27 11.77 9.24
N LEU A 87 -50.93 11.73 8.08
CA LEU A 87 -50.52 10.87 6.96
C LEU A 87 -49.17 11.32 6.39
N CYS A 88 -48.97 12.63 6.18
CA CYS A 88 -47.69 13.15 5.71
C CYS A 88 -46.55 12.87 6.71
N GLN A 89 -46.80 12.95 8.02
CA GLN A 89 -45.81 12.54 9.03
C GLN A 89 -45.44 11.05 8.93
N GLN A 90 -46.42 10.17 8.70
CA GLN A 90 -46.14 8.74 8.46
C GLN A 90 -45.30 8.53 7.20
N ILE A 91 -45.64 9.25 6.13
CA ILE A 91 -44.91 9.19 4.85
C ILE A 91 -43.47 9.69 5.03
N ILE A 92 -43.22 10.74 5.83
CA ILE A 92 -41.86 11.22 6.12
C ILE A 92 -41.00 10.17 6.83
N VAL A 93 -41.60 9.33 7.68
CA VAL A 93 -40.88 8.25 8.38
C VAL A 93 -40.59 7.08 7.45
N GLU A 94 -41.49 6.80 6.50
CA GLU A 94 -41.41 5.64 5.60
C GLU A 94 -40.60 5.90 4.31
N LEU A 95 -40.56 7.15 3.84
CA LEU A 95 -40.00 7.51 2.53
C LEU A 95 -38.88 8.55 2.63
N ASP A 96 -37.85 8.36 1.80
CA ASP A 96 -36.76 9.33 1.64
C ASP A 96 -37.21 10.56 0.83
N THR A 97 -36.39 11.61 0.81
CA THR A 97 -36.66 12.90 0.13
C THR A 97 -37.02 12.74 -1.34
N LYS A 98 -36.34 11.85 -2.07
CA LYS A 98 -36.60 11.56 -3.49
C LYS A 98 -37.96 10.90 -3.70
N ASP A 99 -38.29 9.93 -2.84
CA ASP A 99 -39.56 9.24 -2.88
C ASP A 99 -40.72 10.20 -2.56
N ARG A 100 -40.51 11.14 -1.62
CA ARG A 100 -41.47 12.22 -1.32
C ARG A 100 -41.70 13.14 -2.53
N LEU A 101 -40.64 13.51 -3.26
CA LEU A 101 -40.75 14.30 -4.50
C LEU A 101 -41.54 13.56 -5.59
N ILE A 102 -41.28 12.25 -5.76
CA ILE A 102 -42.03 11.41 -6.70
C ILE A 102 -43.52 11.35 -6.32
N VAL A 103 -43.82 11.09 -5.04
CA VAL A 103 -45.20 11.05 -4.53
C VAL A 103 -45.92 12.39 -4.81
N PHE A 104 -45.25 13.51 -4.55
CA PHE A 104 -45.79 14.84 -4.78
C PHE A 104 -46.05 15.13 -6.27
N ALA A 105 -45.09 14.83 -7.15
CA ALA A 105 -45.23 15.02 -8.59
C ALA A 105 -46.45 14.26 -9.15
N ARG A 106 -46.70 13.04 -8.66
CA ARG A 106 -47.83 12.20 -9.06
C ARG A 106 -49.16 12.70 -8.51
N LEU A 107 -49.17 13.20 -7.29
CA LEU A 107 -50.34 13.86 -6.71
C LEU A 107 -50.74 15.12 -7.50
N ALA A 108 -49.76 15.92 -7.93
CA ALA A 108 -50.00 17.09 -8.76
C ALA A 108 -50.54 16.73 -10.16
N GLU A 109 -50.02 15.67 -10.79
CA GLU A 109 -50.52 15.14 -12.06
C GLU A 109 -51.98 14.64 -11.95
N MET A 110 -52.29 13.91 -10.87
CA MET A 110 -53.66 13.49 -10.60
C MET A 110 -54.60 14.68 -10.39
N ALA A 111 -54.17 15.68 -9.59
CA ALA A 111 -54.97 16.87 -9.33
C ALA A 111 -55.34 17.60 -10.64
N LYS A 112 -54.40 17.72 -11.58
CA LYS A 112 -54.67 18.28 -12.93
C LYS A 112 -55.75 17.51 -13.69
N SER A 113 -55.75 16.19 -13.63
CA SER A 113 -56.73 15.34 -14.34
C SER A 113 -58.17 15.49 -13.84
N THR A 114 -58.36 15.95 -12.59
CA THR A 114 -59.69 16.13 -11.97
C THR A 114 -60.38 17.47 -12.29
N GLY A 115 -59.68 18.41 -12.96
CA GLY A 115 -60.29 19.60 -13.58
C GLY A 115 -60.72 20.75 -12.65
N THR A 116 -60.38 20.74 -11.36
CA THR A 116 -60.71 21.83 -10.40
C THR A 116 -59.43 22.55 -9.97
N ILE A 117 -59.15 23.70 -10.59
CA ILE A 117 -57.83 24.35 -10.54
C ILE A 117 -57.62 25.13 -9.23
N ASP A 118 -58.66 25.71 -8.62
CA ASP A 118 -58.51 26.61 -7.47
C ASP A 118 -58.34 25.87 -6.12
N ASP A 119 -59.07 24.77 -5.89
CA ASP A 119 -58.96 23.99 -4.65
C ASP A 119 -57.77 23.01 -4.65
N ALA A 120 -57.22 22.68 -5.82
CA ALA A 120 -56.09 21.76 -5.96
C ALA A 120 -54.76 22.37 -5.52
N ASP A 121 -54.51 23.65 -5.84
CA ASP A 121 -53.25 24.32 -5.50
C ASP A 121 -53.09 24.52 -3.99
N SER A 122 -54.17 24.90 -3.29
CA SER A 122 -54.18 25.05 -1.82
C SER A 122 -53.88 23.72 -1.11
N PHE A 123 -54.46 22.62 -1.60
CA PHE A 123 -54.18 21.29 -1.09
C PHE A 123 -52.73 20.86 -1.36
N LEU A 124 -52.23 21.07 -2.58
CA LEU A 124 -50.85 20.73 -2.94
C LEU A 124 -49.82 21.56 -2.13
N ASN A 125 -50.09 22.84 -1.86
CA ASN A 125 -49.23 23.64 -0.98
C ASN A 125 -49.18 23.05 0.43
N THR A 126 -50.35 22.69 0.98
CA THR A 126 -50.43 22.08 2.31
C THR A 126 -49.68 20.73 2.36
N VAL A 127 -49.77 19.92 1.30
CA VAL A 127 -49.04 18.65 1.18
C VAL A 127 -47.53 18.89 1.08
N ALA A 128 -47.09 19.86 0.27
CA ALA A 128 -45.68 20.20 0.10
C ALA A 128 -45.05 20.61 1.44
N ASP A 129 -45.72 21.50 2.18
CA ASP A 129 -45.29 21.94 3.51
C ASP A 129 -45.27 20.76 4.49
N ALA A 130 -46.33 19.94 4.50
CA ALA A 130 -46.46 18.78 5.39
C ALA A 130 -45.47 17.66 5.08
N LEU A 131 -44.99 17.54 3.85
CA LEU A 131 -43.94 16.60 3.44
C LEU A 131 -42.52 17.18 3.59
N HIS A 132 -42.39 18.42 4.05
CA HIS A 132 -41.12 19.15 4.19
C HIS A 132 -40.36 19.24 2.85
N LEU A 133 -41.06 19.52 1.75
CA LEU A 133 -40.43 19.77 0.45
C LEU A 133 -39.94 21.22 0.36
N LEU A 134 -38.86 21.46 -0.39
CA LEU A 134 -38.40 22.83 -0.60
C LEU A 134 -39.44 23.62 -1.42
N PRO A 135 -39.64 24.92 -1.11
CA PRO A 135 -40.60 25.75 -1.85
C PRO A 135 -40.32 25.77 -3.36
N GLU A 136 -39.03 25.78 -3.73
CA GLU A 136 -38.57 25.78 -5.12
C GLU A 136 -38.94 24.48 -5.86
N ASP A 137 -38.67 23.31 -5.26
CA ASP A 137 -39.01 22.00 -5.85
C ASP A 137 -40.52 21.85 -6.07
N SER A 138 -41.31 22.22 -5.04
CA SER A 138 -42.76 22.09 -5.13
C SER A 138 -43.35 23.04 -6.17
N ALA A 139 -42.84 24.27 -6.25
CA ALA A 139 -43.22 25.26 -7.27
C ALA A 139 -42.83 24.78 -8.67
N GLY A 140 -41.61 24.27 -8.84
CA GLY A 140 -41.09 23.75 -10.10
C GLY A 140 -41.88 22.55 -10.61
N LEU A 141 -42.18 21.58 -9.75
CA LEU A 141 -42.99 20.42 -10.12
C LEU A 141 -44.41 20.82 -10.51
N LYS A 142 -45.06 21.74 -9.76
CA LYS A 142 -46.37 22.29 -10.12
C LYS A 142 -46.33 23.01 -11.47
N ALA A 143 -45.28 23.80 -11.72
CA ALA A 143 -45.08 24.50 -12.99
C ALA A 143 -44.89 23.50 -14.14
N LEU A 144 -44.09 22.45 -13.96
CA LEU A 144 -43.89 21.38 -14.96
C LEU A 144 -45.22 20.68 -15.30
N VAL A 145 -46.04 20.35 -14.30
CA VAL A 145 -47.38 19.75 -14.50
C VAL A 145 -48.27 20.65 -15.34
N LYS A 146 -48.30 21.96 -15.03
CA LYS A 146 -49.15 22.96 -15.71
C LYS A 146 -48.61 23.37 -17.08
N CYS A 147 -47.32 23.23 -17.33
CA CYS A 147 -46.65 23.65 -18.56
C CYS A 147 -47.31 23.06 -19.82
N ALA A 148 -47.64 23.91 -20.79
CA ALA A 148 -48.26 23.52 -22.06
C ALA A 148 -47.42 23.94 -23.28
N SER A 149 -46.56 24.94 -23.15
CA SER A 149 -45.58 25.41 -24.13
C SER A 149 -44.23 25.66 -23.44
N ALA A 150 -43.17 25.88 -24.23
CA ALA A 150 -41.85 26.24 -23.70
C ALA A 150 -41.64 27.77 -23.55
N ASP A 151 -42.64 28.59 -23.86
CA ASP A 151 -42.57 30.04 -23.71
C ASP A 151 -42.86 30.45 -22.26
N GLY A 152 -41.98 31.26 -21.65
CA GLY A 152 -42.18 31.79 -20.30
C GLY A 152 -41.98 30.77 -19.18
N LEU A 153 -40.93 29.95 -19.27
CA LEU A 153 -40.58 28.94 -18.26
C LEU A 153 -40.22 29.57 -16.90
N ALA A 154 -40.64 28.89 -15.82
CA ALA A 154 -40.22 29.23 -14.46
C ALA A 154 -38.72 28.96 -14.27
N ALA A 155 -38.07 29.64 -13.32
CA ALA A 155 -36.61 29.56 -13.10
C ALA A 155 -36.07 28.13 -12.82
N SER A 156 -36.90 27.23 -12.31
CA SER A 156 -36.55 25.82 -12.05
C SER A 156 -36.73 24.90 -13.27
N LEU A 157 -37.26 25.42 -14.38
CA LEU A 157 -37.52 24.70 -15.62
C LEU A 157 -36.54 25.14 -16.71
N PHE A 158 -35.99 24.20 -17.45
CA PHE A 158 -35.12 24.46 -18.58
C PHE A 158 -35.42 23.51 -19.74
N THR A 159 -35.03 23.90 -20.95
CA THR A 159 -35.19 23.08 -22.15
C THR A 159 -33.89 22.40 -22.50
N VAL A 160 -33.96 21.12 -22.83
CA VAL A 160 -32.84 20.38 -23.40
C VAL A 160 -33.08 20.22 -24.91
N PRO A 161 -32.19 20.72 -25.78
CA PRO A 161 -32.33 20.57 -27.21
C PRO A 161 -32.12 19.11 -27.62
N LEU A 162 -33.00 18.57 -28.46
CA LEU A 162 -32.80 17.29 -29.10
C LEU A 162 -32.09 17.52 -30.44
N PRO A 163 -30.92 16.89 -30.69
CA PRO A 163 -30.26 17.02 -31.98
C PRO A 163 -31.17 16.46 -33.08
N HIS A 164 -31.42 17.28 -34.11
CA HIS A 164 -32.18 16.97 -35.33
C HIS A 164 -33.73 17.06 -35.34
N GLU A 165 -34.41 17.42 -34.24
CA GLU A 165 -35.83 17.83 -34.26
C GLU A 165 -36.00 19.28 -33.81
N GLN A 166 -36.04 20.24 -34.76
CA GLN A 166 -36.24 21.67 -34.46
C GLN A 166 -37.58 21.99 -33.76
N SER A 167 -38.52 21.04 -33.72
CA SER A 167 -39.86 21.18 -33.16
C SER A 167 -40.12 20.37 -31.87
N ALA A 168 -39.14 19.61 -31.37
CA ALA A 168 -39.30 18.82 -30.14
C ALA A 168 -38.49 19.44 -29.00
N GLN A 169 -39.20 19.97 -28.01
CA GLN A 169 -38.60 20.56 -26.82
C GLN A 169 -38.91 19.68 -25.60
N LEU A 170 -37.86 19.10 -25.02
CA LEU A 170 -37.95 18.43 -23.73
C LEU A 170 -37.85 19.47 -22.63
N ILE A 171 -38.87 19.58 -21.79
CA ILE A 171 -38.82 20.43 -20.60
C ILE A 171 -38.37 19.58 -19.42
N VAL A 172 -37.35 20.07 -18.74
CA VAL A 172 -36.77 19.45 -17.55
C VAL A 172 -36.96 20.37 -16.36
N CYS A 173 -37.38 19.82 -15.22
CA CYS A 173 -37.39 20.49 -13.94
C CYS A 173 -36.20 20.05 -13.11
N ASN A 174 -35.37 21.01 -12.73
CA ASN A 174 -34.38 20.83 -11.69
C ASN A 174 -35.08 20.73 -10.33
N VAL A 175 -34.67 19.80 -9.49
CA VAL A 175 -35.11 19.66 -8.10
C VAL A 175 -33.88 19.53 -7.21
N SER A 176 -34.01 19.76 -5.92
CA SER A 176 -32.88 19.76 -4.97
C SER A 176 -32.18 18.41 -4.81
N ALA A 177 -32.69 17.35 -5.43
CA ALA A 177 -32.06 16.03 -5.43
C ALA A 177 -31.09 15.95 -6.63
N ASP A 178 -29.79 16.02 -6.33
CA ASP A 178 -28.67 16.05 -7.31
C ASP A 178 -28.68 14.96 -8.40
N ASP A 179 -29.42 13.87 -8.21
CA ASP A 179 -29.45 12.69 -9.07
C ASP A 179 -30.83 12.41 -9.68
N LEU A 180 -31.75 13.37 -9.59
CA LEU A 180 -33.12 13.21 -10.07
C LEU A 180 -33.59 14.48 -10.78
N PHE A 181 -34.00 14.33 -12.04
CA PHE A 181 -34.76 15.34 -12.77
C PHE A 181 -36.18 14.85 -13.04
N PHE A 182 -37.09 15.79 -13.29
CA PHE A 182 -38.41 15.47 -13.83
C PHE A 182 -38.53 16.02 -15.24
N ILE A 183 -38.84 15.14 -16.18
CA ILE A 183 -38.91 15.48 -17.61
C ILE A 183 -40.36 15.44 -18.08
N LYS A 184 -40.67 16.28 -19.06
CA LYS A 184 -41.95 16.31 -19.75
C LYS A 184 -41.76 16.55 -21.24
N ASP A 185 -42.40 15.69 -22.03
CA ASP A 185 -42.43 15.83 -23.47
C ASP A 185 -43.62 16.71 -23.91
N LEU A 186 -43.30 17.77 -24.66
CA LEU A 186 -44.26 18.64 -25.33
C LEU A 186 -44.25 18.49 -26.87
N GLY A 187 -43.33 17.70 -27.43
CA GLY A 187 -43.09 17.57 -28.86
C GLY A 187 -44.06 16.63 -29.59
N ARG A 188 -43.87 16.54 -30.91
CA ARG A 188 -44.60 15.59 -31.78
C ARG A 188 -43.90 14.24 -31.93
N GLY A 189 -42.62 14.14 -31.58
CA GLY A 189 -41.82 12.92 -31.69
C GLY A 189 -42.21 11.81 -30.72
N ASP A 190 -41.66 10.61 -30.95
CA ASP A 190 -41.83 9.44 -30.08
C ASP A 190 -40.61 9.30 -29.17
N LEU A 191 -40.64 9.97 -28.01
CA LEU A 191 -39.55 9.88 -27.04
C LEU A 191 -39.61 8.59 -26.22
N LYS A 192 -38.46 7.96 -26.01
CA LYS A 192 -38.30 6.79 -25.15
C LYS A 192 -37.31 7.08 -24.01
N LEU A 193 -37.71 6.83 -22.77
CA LEU A 193 -36.85 6.88 -21.58
C LEU A 193 -36.46 5.44 -21.19
N ASN A 194 -35.17 5.12 -21.22
CA ASN A 194 -34.67 3.76 -20.95
C ASN A 194 -35.38 2.68 -21.78
N GLY A 195 -35.69 3.00 -23.04
CA GLY A 195 -36.41 2.11 -23.96
C GLY A 195 -37.94 2.10 -23.81
N ASN A 196 -38.49 2.68 -22.75
CA ASN A 196 -39.94 2.78 -22.54
C ASN A 196 -40.50 4.07 -23.16
N PRO A 197 -41.62 4.04 -23.89
CA PRO A 197 -42.21 5.24 -24.45
C PRO A 197 -42.64 6.21 -23.34
N VAL A 198 -42.22 7.47 -23.46
CA VAL A 198 -42.65 8.55 -22.58
C VAL A 198 -44.03 9.00 -23.04
N GLN A 199 -45.02 8.97 -22.13
CA GLN A 199 -46.37 9.42 -22.48
C GLN A 199 -46.38 10.94 -22.64
N LYS A 200 -46.93 11.42 -23.76
CA LYS A 200 -47.06 12.85 -24.09
C LYS A 200 -47.79 13.60 -22.98
N HIS A 201 -47.29 14.79 -22.64
CA HIS A 201 -47.80 15.65 -21.57
C HIS A 201 -47.82 15.04 -20.15
N SER A 202 -47.28 13.85 -19.95
CA SER A 202 -47.04 13.26 -18.64
C SER A 202 -45.64 13.59 -18.13
N ILE A 203 -45.46 13.56 -16.82
CA ILE A 203 -44.14 13.74 -16.22
C ILE A 203 -43.48 12.39 -16.00
N ALA A 204 -42.20 12.26 -16.34
CA ALA A 204 -41.39 11.10 -16.02
C ALA A 204 -40.21 11.50 -15.11
N PRO A 205 -39.93 10.76 -14.03
CA PRO A 205 -38.67 10.92 -13.31
C PRO A 205 -37.53 10.37 -14.17
N MET A 206 -36.49 11.16 -14.32
CA MET A 206 -35.23 10.79 -14.96
C MET A 206 -34.17 10.74 -13.87
N ALA A 207 -33.77 9.53 -13.48
CA ALA A 207 -32.73 9.32 -12.49
C ALA A 207 -31.36 9.20 -13.17
N GLN A 208 -30.29 9.26 -12.38
CA GLN A 208 -28.94 9.01 -12.87
C GLN A 208 -28.85 7.69 -13.66
N GLY A 209 -28.13 7.72 -14.79
CA GLY A 209 -28.02 6.57 -15.72
C GLY A 209 -29.18 6.44 -16.72
N SER A 210 -30.22 7.29 -16.61
CA SER A 210 -31.28 7.33 -17.61
C SER A 210 -30.81 7.90 -18.94
N VAL A 211 -31.36 7.35 -20.03
CA VAL A 211 -31.15 7.80 -21.40
C VAL A 211 -32.50 8.09 -22.06
N ILE A 212 -32.65 9.27 -22.63
CA ILE A 212 -33.79 9.66 -23.45
C ILE A 212 -33.39 9.47 -24.91
N LYS A 213 -34.29 8.90 -25.73
CA LYS A 213 -34.07 8.73 -27.16
C LYS A 213 -35.21 9.27 -27.98
N ASP A 214 -34.88 9.88 -29.10
CA ASP A 214 -35.85 10.27 -30.14
C ASP A 214 -36.19 9.09 -31.08
N GLY A 215 -37.10 9.35 -32.03
CA GLY A 215 -37.49 8.37 -33.04
C GLY A 215 -36.40 8.08 -34.08
N ALA A 216 -35.36 8.91 -34.18
CA ALA A 216 -34.23 8.76 -35.08
C ALA A 216 -33.06 8.00 -34.44
N GLY A 217 -33.12 7.73 -33.13
CA GLY A 217 -32.11 6.99 -32.38
C GLY A 217 -31.08 7.85 -31.64
N HIS A 218 -31.18 9.18 -31.70
CA HIS A 218 -30.30 10.07 -30.94
C HIS A 218 -30.58 9.94 -29.45
N ALA A 219 -29.51 9.90 -28.66
CA ALA A 219 -29.58 9.73 -27.21
C ALA A 219 -29.19 11.03 -26.49
N VAL A 220 -29.99 11.41 -25.49
CA VAL A 220 -29.68 12.44 -24.50
C VAL A 220 -29.50 11.74 -23.16
N PHE A 221 -28.31 11.86 -22.60
CA PHE A 221 -27.94 11.26 -21.33
C PHE A 221 -28.28 12.17 -20.15
N PHE A 222 -28.31 11.57 -18.96
CA PHE A 222 -28.45 12.32 -17.72
C PHE A 222 -27.38 13.41 -17.56
N SER A 223 -26.13 13.15 -17.97
CA SER A 223 -25.02 14.13 -17.95
C SER A 223 -25.28 15.33 -18.86
N ASP A 224 -25.85 15.12 -20.05
CA ASP A 224 -26.20 16.21 -20.98
C ASP A 224 -27.29 17.12 -20.40
N VAL A 225 -28.26 16.53 -19.71
CA VAL A 225 -29.32 17.25 -19.00
C VAL A 225 -28.73 18.08 -17.86
N VAL A 226 -27.77 17.52 -17.09
CA VAL A 226 -27.04 18.25 -16.06
C VAL A 226 -26.25 19.42 -16.66
N GLN A 227 -25.60 19.24 -17.82
CA GLN A 227 -24.81 20.29 -18.46
C GLN A 227 -25.66 21.48 -18.94
N CYS A 228 -26.92 21.22 -19.32
CA CYS A 228 -27.87 22.26 -19.72
C CYS A 228 -28.47 23.03 -18.53
N CYS A 229 -28.30 22.54 -17.30
CA CYS A 229 -28.81 23.17 -16.08
C CYS A 229 -27.89 24.31 -15.63
N SER A 230 -28.28 25.55 -15.95
CA SER A 230 -27.51 26.77 -15.60
C SER A 230 -27.54 27.14 -14.11
N THR A 231 -28.50 26.62 -13.34
CA THR A 231 -28.65 26.80 -11.88
C THR A 231 -28.02 25.68 -11.06
N CYS A 232 -27.43 24.68 -11.71
CA CYS A 232 -26.64 23.68 -11.04
C CYS A 232 -25.30 24.33 -10.64
N ASP A 233 -25.32 25.08 -9.53
CA ASP A 233 -24.15 25.69 -8.87
C ASP A 233 -23.18 24.57 -8.46
N ARG A 234 -22.41 24.05 -9.41
CA ARG A 234 -21.17 23.33 -9.15
C ARG A 234 -20.03 24.25 -9.52
N VAL A 235 -19.75 25.17 -8.61
CA VAL A 235 -18.41 25.75 -8.49
C VAL A 235 -17.50 24.64 -7.95
N GLU A 236 -17.16 23.68 -8.79
CA GLU A 236 -16.02 22.78 -8.58
C GLU A 236 -15.03 23.11 -9.70
N GLN A 237 -13.77 23.34 -9.31
CA GLN A 237 -12.68 23.73 -10.20
C GLN A 237 -12.72 22.91 -11.50
N ARG A 238 -12.94 23.57 -12.65
CA ARG A 238 -12.94 22.90 -13.95
C ARG A 238 -11.54 22.34 -14.20
N MET A 239 -11.40 21.02 -14.09
CA MET A 239 -10.15 20.34 -14.38
C MET A 239 -10.06 20.08 -15.88
N GLN A 240 -8.89 20.34 -16.45
CA GLN A 240 -8.54 19.97 -17.81
C GLN A 240 -7.32 19.06 -17.79
N PHE A 241 -7.46 17.90 -18.41
CA PHE A 241 -6.39 16.92 -18.57
C PHE A 241 -6.10 16.77 -20.06
N GLU A 242 -4.87 17.08 -20.46
CA GLU A 242 -4.45 17.09 -21.86
C GLU A 242 -3.21 16.22 -22.04
N ALA A 243 -3.26 15.29 -22.99
CA ALA A 243 -2.12 14.52 -23.44
C ALA A 243 -1.86 14.84 -24.90
N LEU A 244 -0.66 15.31 -25.21
CA LEU A 244 -0.33 15.87 -26.53
C LEU A 244 0.72 15.00 -27.23
N ASN A 245 0.36 14.46 -28.40
CA ASN A 245 1.22 13.69 -29.29
C ASN A 245 2.02 12.58 -28.59
N LEU A 246 1.35 11.80 -27.73
CA LEU A 246 1.98 10.73 -26.98
C LEU A 246 2.41 9.59 -27.88
N ALA A 247 3.67 9.21 -27.81
CA ALA A 247 4.18 7.97 -28.39
C ALA A 247 5.23 7.34 -27.47
N HIS A 248 5.27 6.00 -27.45
CA HIS A 248 6.20 5.28 -26.60
C HIS A 248 6.76 4.02 -27.25
N PHE A 249 8.07 3.81 -27.03
CA PHE A 249 8.84 2.67 -27.48
C PHE A 249 9.57 2.06 -26.28
N PHE A 250 9.50 0.74 -26.12
CA PHE A 250 10.26 0.06 -25.07
C PHE A 250 11.76 0.09 -25.35
N ASN A 251 12.14 0.05 -26.63
CA ASN A 251 13.51 0.22 -27.10
C ASN A 251 13.50 1.04 -28.38
N TYR A 252 13.68 2.36 -28.29
CA TYR A 252 13.61 3.19 -29.49
C TYR A 252 14.76 2.89 -30.47
N PRO A 253 14.50 2.71 -31.78
CA PRO A 253 13.21 2.81 -32.48
C PRO A 253 12.47 1.47 -32.67
N ASN A 254 13.06 0.35 -32.24
CA ASN A 254 12.59 -1.00 -32.50
C ASN A 254 11.80 -1.54 -31.29
N GLU A 255 10.47 -1.61 -31.40
CA GLU A 255 9.46 -1.98 -30.36
C GLU A 255 8.57 -0.80 -29.96
N ALA A 256 7.72 -0.35 -30.90
CA ALA A 256 6.66 0.59 -30.61
C ALA A 256 5.62 -0.05 -29.68
N ALA A 257 5.33 0.60 -28.56
CA ALA A 257 4.29 0.19 -27.62
C ALA A 257 3.02 1.05 -27.74
N LEU A 258 3.17 2.31 -28.18
CA LEU A 258 2.09 3.25 -28.39
C LEU A 258 2.43 4.17 -29.58
N ARG A 259 1.51 4.27 -30.53
CA ARG A 259 1.60 5.20 -31.68
C ARG A 259 1.10 6.59 -31.28
N PRO A 260 1.48 7.65 -32.03
CA PRO A 260 1.10 9.02 -31.72
C PRO A 260 -0.42 9.18 -31.51
N LEU A 261 -0.82 9.73 -30.36
CA LEU A 261 -2.21 10.06 -30.06
C LEU A 261 -2.31 11.27 -29.13
N SER A 262 -3.43 11.99 -29.19
CA SER A 262 -3.72 13.12 -28.31
C SER A 262 -5.07 12.95 -27.62
N ILE A 263 -5.12 13.16 -26.31
CA ILE A 263 -6.34 12.99 -25.49
C ILE A 263 -6.65 14.31 -24.80
N LYS A 264 -7.93 14.69 -24.80
CA LYS A 264 -8.45 15.78 -23.98
C LYS A 264 -9.58 15.23 -23.10
N ALA A 265 -9.55 15.56 -21.82
CA ALA A 265 -10.58 15.20 -20.85
C ALA A 265 -10.86 16.38 -19.92
N GLN A 266 -12.12 16.50 -19.50
CA GLN A 266 -12.61 17.56 -18.61
C GLN A 266 -13.33 16.97 -17.40
N SER A 267 -13.45 17.76 -16.32
CA SER A 267 -14.29 17.41 -15.15
C SER A 267 -15.66 16.89 -15.58
N GLY A 268 -16.06 15.71 -15.08
CA GLY A 268 -17.29 15.05 -15.50
C GLY A 268 -17.09 13.84 -16.40
N ASP A 269 -15.95 13.76 -17.10
CA ASP A 269 -15.69 12.68 -18.06
C ASP A 269 -15.36 11.35 -17.36
N LEU A 270 -16.16 10.32 -17.68
CA LEU A 270 -15.82 8.91 -17.50
C LEU A 270 -15.30 8.36 -18.84
N ILE A 271 -13.98 8.21 -18.97
CA ILE A 271 -13.33 7.74 -20.21
C ILE A 271 -13.05 6.24 -20.12
N GLY A 272 -13.62 5.46 -21.04
CA GLY A 272 -13.32 4.04 -21.23
C GLY A 272 -12.14 3.84 -22.18
N ILE A 273 -11.13 3.07 -21.78
CA ILE A 273 -10.01 2.63 -22.62
C ILE A 273 -10.21 1.15 -22.93
N MET A 274 -10.44 0.84 -24.21
CA MET A 274 -10.72 -0.52 -24.70
C MET A 274 -9.72 -0.93 -25.79
N GLY A 275 -9.60 -2.24 -26.02
CA GLY A 275 -8.66 -2.80 -26.99
C GLY A 275 -8.31 -4.25 -26.69
N ALA A 276 -7.80 -4.97 -27.69
CA ALA A 276 -7.35 -6.36 -27.53
C ALA A 276 -6.22 -6.51 -26.50
N SER A 277 -5.99 -7.73 -26.00
CA SER A 277 -4.80 -7.98 -25.16
C SER A 277 -3.51 -7.63 -25.91
N GLY A 278 -2.60 -6.92 -25.26
CA GLY A 278 -1.36 -6.44 -25.91
C GLY A 278 -1.51 -5.18 -26.78
N SER A 279 -2.67 -4.54 -26.85
CA SER A 279 -2.86 -3.29 -27.62
C SER A 279 -2.24 -2.02 -26.99
N GLY A 280 -1.54 -2.14 -25.86
CA GLY A 280 -0.90 -0.99 -25.20
C GLY A 280 -1.76 -0.24 -24.16
N LYS A 281 -2.95 -0.72 -23.79
CA LYS A 281 -3.85 -0.09 -22.80
C LYS A 281 -3.17 0.26 -21.48
N SER A 282 -2.54 -0.72 -20.82
CA SER A 282 -1.85 -0.50 -19.54
C SER A 282 -0.61 0.39 -19.71
N THR A 283 0.07 0.32 -20.85
CA THR A 283 1.18 1.23 -21.19
C THR A 283 0.69 2.66 -21.27
N LEU A 284 -0.41 2.91 -22.00
CA LEU A 284 -1.04 4.21 -22.08
C LEU A 284 -1.48 4.71 -20.69
N LEU A 285 -2.16 3.87 -19.89
CA LEU A 285 -2.58 4.24 -18.53
C LEU A 285 -1.38 4.66 -17.66
N ASN A 286 -0.26 3.93 -17.74
CA ASN A 286 0.96 4.26 -17.00
C ASN A 286 1.65 5.53 -17.50
N ILE A 287 1.51 5.87 -18.78
CA ILE A 287 1.95 7.15 -19.31
C ILE A 287 1.07 8.26 -18.74
N LEU A 288 -0.25 8.15 -18.89
CA LEU A 288 -1.19 9.19 -18.44
C LEU A 288 -1.14 9.44 -16.92
N ASN A 289 -0.87 8.41 -16.10
CA ASN A 289 -0.75 8.57 -14.65
C ASN A 289 0.66 9.04 -14.18
N GLY A 290 1.61 9.20 -15.10
CA GLY A 290 2.96 9.68 -14.81
C GLY A 290 3.92 8.63 -14.20
N SER A 291 3.56 7.35 -14.24
CA SER A 291 4.42 6.24 -13.82
C SER A 291 5.47 5.89 -14.86
N LEU A 292 5.13 6.00 -16.15
CA LEU A 292 6.04 5.77 -17.28
C LEU A 292 6.23 7.07 -18.05
N LYS A 293 7.47 7.48 -18.30
CA LYS A 293 7.75 8.63 -19.16
C LYS A 293 7.61 8.22 -20.64
N PRO A 294 6.83 8.95 -21.46
CA PRO A 294 6.70 8.64 -22.88
C PRO A 294 8.02 8.91 -23.61
N THR A 295 8.19 8.30 -24.78
CA THR A 295 9.36 8.57 -25.64
C THR A 295 9.21 9.92 -26.33
N PHE A 296 7.99 10.26 -26.74
CA PHE A 296 7.61 11.55 -27.32
C PHE A 296 6.27 12.03 -26.75
N GLY A 297 6.06 13.35 -26.74
CA GLY A 297 4.86 13.98 -26.23
C GLY A 297 4.91 14.32 -24.74
N GLU A 298 3.90 15.04 -24.27
CA GLU A 298 3.77 15.49 -22.88
C GLU A 298 2.32 15.36 -22.40
N VAL A 299 2.14 15.33 -21.08
CA VAL A 299 0.83 15.27 -20.43
C VAL A 299 0.74 16.40 -19.42
N TYR A 300 -0.37 17.13 -19.47
CA TYR A 300 -0.66 18.32 -18.69
C TYR A 300 -1.94 18.14 -17.87
N LEU A 301 -1.92 18.71 -16.67
CA LEU A 301 -3.06 18.89 -15.80
C LEU A 301 -3.20 20.38 -15.50
N ASN A 302 -4.29 21.02 -15.94
CA ASN A 302 -4.48 22.47 -15.86
C ASN A 302 -3.23 23.24 -16.37
N GLY A 303 -2.68 22.83 -17.52
CA GLY A 303 -1.48 23.43 -18.12
C GLY A 303 -0.14 23.03 -17.46
N SER A 304 -0.14 22.33 -16.33
CA SER A 304 1.08 21.88 -15.65
C SER A 304 1.50 20.46 -16.05
N SER A 305 2.75 20.29 -16.49
CA SER A 305 3.27 18.97 -16.89
C SER A 305 3.35 17.99 -15.72
N ILE A 306 2.86 16.76 -15.90
CA ILE A 306 2.89 15.72 -14.85
C ILE A 306 4.26 15.04 -14.70
N TYR A 307 5.16 15.22 -15.67
CA TYR A 307 6.50 14.62 -15.68
C TYR A 307 7.60 15.56 -15.16
N GLY A 308 7.32 16.87 -15.07
CA GLY A 308 8.25 17.88 -14.59
C GLY A 308 8.52 17.76 -13.08
N GLY A 309 9.79 17.75 -12.69
CA GLY A 309 10.19 17.82 -11.28
C GLY A 309 9.84 19.20 -10.72
N GLU A 310 9.16 19.22 -9.57
CA GLU A 310 8.64 20.37 -8.79
C GLU A 310 7.13 20.66 -8.91
N GLY A 311 6.42 20.09 -9.89
CA GLY A 311 4.95 20.21 -9.97
C GLY A 311 4.19 19.33 -8.95
N ASN A 312 3.26 19.96 -8.24
CA ASN A 312 2.30 19.38 -7.27
C ASN A 312 1.27 18.42 -7.91
N ALA A 313 1.24 18.27 -9.23
CA ALA A 313 0.21 17.52 -9.95
C ALA A 313 0.12 16.04 -9.59
N LYS A 314 1.23 15.36 -9.22
CA LYS A 314 1.20 13.91 -8.88
C LYS A 314 0.35 13.59 -7.64
N GLY A 315 0.25 14.51 -6.68
CA GLY A 315 -0.59 14.32 -5.48
C GLY A 315 -2.10 14.38 -5.79
N SER A 316 -2.45 14.90 -6.97
CA SER A 316 -3.83 15.05 -7.45
C SER A 316 -4.26 13.91 -8.38
N LEU A 317 -3.36 12.99 -8.72
CA LEU A 317 -3.63 11.78 -9.50
C LEU A 317 -3.81 10.58 -8.56
N GLY A 318 -4.89 9.82 -8.73
CA GLY A 318 -5.12 8.54 -8.07
C GLY A 318 -4.95 7.38 -9.05
N HIS A 319 -4.42 6.25 -8.60
CA HIS A 319 -4.31 5.05 -9.44
C HIS A 319 -4.76 3.80 -8.69
N ILE A 320 -5.74 3.11 -9.25
CA ILE A 320 -6.24 1.83 -8.76
C ILE A 320 -5.75 0.75 -9.73
N ALA A 321 -4.78 -0.03 -9.28
CA ALA A 321 -4.22 -1.13 -10.06
C ALA A 321 -5.21 -2.31 -10.16
N GLN A 322 -4.97 -3.17 -11.17
CA GLN A 322 -5.75 -4.39 -11.39
C GLN A 322 -5.72 -5.32 -10.16
N GLN A 323 -4.54 -5.52 -9.57
CA GLN A 323 -4.36 -6.36 -8.38
C GLN A 323 -4.74 -5.62 -7.09
N ASP A 324 -5.54 -6.27 -6.25
CA ASP A 324 -5.93 -5.74 -4.95
C ASP A 324 -4.80 -5.88 -3.93
N VAL A 325 -4.12 -4.76 -3.67
CA VAL A 325 -3.00 -4.72 -2.74
C VAL A 325 -3.49 -4.31 -1.35
N LEU A 326 -3.74 -5.30 -0.50
CA LEU A 326 -4.22 -5.09 0.87
C LEU A 326 -3.35 -5.84 1.87
N ILE A 327 -3.31 -5.35 3.11
CA ILE A 327 -2.62 -6.04 4.19
C ILE A 327 -3.59 -7.04 4.81
N SER A 328 -3.41 -8.31 4.47
CA SER A 328 -4.31 -9.43 4.81
C SER A 328 -4.59 -9.58 6.31
N GLU A 329 -3.60 -9.31 7.17
CA GLU A 329 -3.72 -9.43 8.63
C GLU A 329 -4.60 -8.36 9.28
N LEU A 330 -4.76 -7.22 8.62
CA LEU A 330 -5.47 -6.06 9.14
C LEU A 330 -6.97 -6.14 8.83
N THR A 331 -7.77 -5.37 9.56
CA THR A 331 -9.20 -5.23 9.26
C THR A 331 -9.44 -4.28 8.10
N VAL A 332 -10.68 -4.29 7.57
CA VAL A 332 -11.15 -3.33 6.58
C VAL A 332 -10.93 -1.89 7.07
N TYR A 333 -11.33 -1.60 8.31
CA TYR A 333 -11.13 -0.30 8.96
C TYR A 333 -9.65 0.07 9.08
N GLU A 334 -8.80 -0.85 9.56
CA GLU A 334 -7.38 -0.57 9.78
C GLU A 334 -6.62 -0.30 8.48
N ASN A 335 -6.91 -1.05 7.41
CA ASN A 335 -6.32 -0.79 6.09
C ASN A 335 -6.61 0.64 5.65
N LEU A 336 -7.88 1.07 5.77
CA LEU A 336 -8.28 2.41 5.37
C LEU A 336 -7.72 3.50 6.29
N LYS A 337 -7.73 3.26 7.61
CA LYS A 337 -7.16 4.17 8.60
C LYS A 337 -5.68 4.43 8.36
N PHE A 338 -4.87 3.39 8.16
CA PHE A 338 -3.44 3.59 7.91
C PHE A 338 -3.17 4.30 6.58
N SER A 339 -4.01 4.09 5.56
CA SER A 339 -3.94 4.88 4.31
C SER A 339 -4.27 6.34 4.56
N ALA A 340 -5.31 6.62 5.34
CA ALA A 340 -5.70 7.98 5.73
C ALA A 340 -4.58 8.68 6.51
N ASP A 341 -3.98 8.00 7.49
CA ASP A 341 -2.89 8.52 8.31
C ASP A 341 -1.64 8.88 7.49
N LEU A 342 -1.40 8.18 6.37
CA LEU A 342 -0.29 8.47 5.43
C LEU A 342 -0.66 9.51 4.36
N SER A 343 -1.95 9.72 4.11
CA SER A 343 -2.41 10.58 3.00
C SER A 343 -2.93 11.95 3.44
N LEU A 344 -3.33 12.10 4.71
CA LEU A 344 -4.04 13.29 5.22
C LEU A 344 -3.21 14.04 6.28
N GLY A 345 -1.98 14.42 5.95
CA GLY A 345 -1.04 15.06 6.88
C GLY A 345 -1.55 16.34 7.54
N GLY A 346 -2.31 17.16 6.79
CA GLY A 346 -2.88 18.42 7.30
C GLY A 346 -4.13 18.27 8.18
N ALA A 347 -4.77 17.10 8.19
CA ALA A 347 -6.02 16.88 8.91
C ALA A 347 -5.79 16.46 10.37
N THR A 348 -6.68 16.90 11.27
CA THR A 348 -6.70 16.46 12.67
C THR A 348 -7.08 14.98 12.79
N GLU A 349 -6.74 14.32 13.90
CA GLU A 349 -7.12 12.91 14.12
C GLU A 349 -8.64 12.70 14.00
N LYS A 350 -9.44 13.65 14.49
CA LYS A 350 -10.90 13.60 14.40
C LYS A 350 -11.39 13.66 12.94
N GLU A 351 -10.88 14.61 12.16
CA GLU A 351 -11.23 14.75 10.73
C GLU A 351 -10.82 13.50 9.93
N ARG A 352 -9.64 12.94 10.21
CA ARG A 352 -9.19 11.68 9.58
C ARG A 352 -10.15 10.54 9.87
N LEU A 353 -10.57 10.40 11.13
CA LEU A 353 -11.52 9.38 11.55
C LEU A 353 -12.88 9.57 10.86
N GLU A 354 -13.43 10.78 10.89
CA GLU A 354 -14.71 11.09 10.23
C GLU A 354 -14.66 10.78 8.74
N ARG A 355 -13.56 11.11 8.05
CA ARG A 355 -13.37 10.81 6.62
C ARG A 355 -13.26 9.31 6.35
N VAL A 356 -12.59 8.54 7.21
CA VAL A 356 -12.56 7.06 7.15
C VAL A 356 -13.96 6.49 7.28
N GLU A 357 -14.73 6.93 8.29
CA GLU A 357 -16.09 6.42 8.52
C GLU A 357 -17.02 6.74 7.35
N LEU A 358 -16.98 7.97 6.87
CA LEU A 358 -17.77 8.42 5.72
C LEU A 358 -17.45 7.60 4.47
N THR A 359 -16.16 7.35 4.20
CA THR A 359 -15.71 6.55 3.05
C THR A 359 -16.19 5.10 3.16
N LEU A 360 -16.13 4.48 4.34
CA LEU A 360 -16.64 3.13 4.56
C LEU A 360 -18.15 3.05 4.35
N ARG A 361 -18.92 4.05 4.80
CA ARG A 361 -20.38 4.09 4.61
C ARG A 361 -20.73 4.26 3.13
N ARG A 362 -20.07 5.20 2.43
CA ARG A 362 -20.28 5.46 0.99
C ARG A 362 -20.06 4.21 0.14
N LEU A 363 -19.06 3.40 0.46
CA LEU A 363 -18.72 2.20 -0.31
C LEU A 363 -19.40 0.92 0.21
N GLY A 364 -20.34 1.03 1.15
CA GLY A 364 -21.05 -0.12 1.73
C GLY A 364 -20.12 -1.11 2.45
N LEU A 365 -19.07 -0.60 3.10
CA LEU A 365 -18.06 -1.37 3.84
C LEU A 365 -18.18 -1.21 5.37
N TRP A 366 -19.11 -0.38 5.85
CA TRP A 366 -19.26 -0.06 7.27
C TRP A 366 -19.57 -1.27 8.15
N ASP A 367 -20.44 -2.16 7.67
CA ASP A 367 -20.87 -3.34 8.45
C ASP A 367 -19.77 -4.39 8.59
N ILE A 368 -18.81 -4.40 7.65
CA ILE A 368 -17.67 -5.33 7.62
C ILE A 368 -16.37 -4.70 8.13
N ARG A 369 -16.42 -3.48 8.67
CA ARG A 369 -15.22 -2.69 9.04
C ARG A 369 -14.26 -3.42 10.00
N ASP A 370 -14.82 -4.25 10.88
CA ASP A 370 -14.08 -4.99 11.92
C ASP A 370 -13.62 -6.38 11.45
N LEU A 371 -14.04 -6.83 10.26
CA LEU A 371 -13.59 -8.09 9.66
C LEU A 371 -12.16 -7.95 9.13
N ARG A 372 -11.36 -9.02 9.30
CA ARG A 372 -10.04 -9.14 8.67
C ARG A 372 -10.20 -9.27 7.16
N VAL A 373 -9.28 -8.69 6.39
CA VAL A 373 -9.31 -8.77 4.93
C VAL A 373 -8.98 -10.17 4.39
N GLY A 374 -8.09 -10.87 5.09
CA GLY A 374 -7.68 -12.23 4.73
C GLY A 374 -6.85 -12.27 3.44
N SER A 375 -6.29 -13.45 3.14
CA SER A 375 -5.56 -13.65 1.89
C SER A 375 -6.50 -14.02 0.74
N VAL A 376 -6.00 -14.23 -0.48
CA VAL A 376 -6.84 -14.77 -1.58
C VAL A 376 -7.28 -16.22 -1.29
N MET A 377 -6.47 -16.95 -0.52
CA MET A 377 -6.75 -18.33 -0.10
C MET A 377 -7.64 -18.39 1.15
N ASP A 378 -7.52 -17.40 2.03
CA ASP A 378 -8.31 -17.23 3.25
C ASP A 378 -9.37 -16.16 3.03
N LYS A 379 -10.45 -16.55 2.33
CA LYS A 379 -11.52 -15.64 1.86
C LYS A 379 -12.44 -15.22 3.02
N THR A 380 -12.04 -14.22 3.79
CA THR A 380 -12.88 -13.63 4.84
C THR A 380 -13.87 -12.59 4.34
N ILE A 381 -13.49 -11.80 3.32
CA ILE A 381 -14.37 -10.85 2.62
C ILE A 381 -14.56 -11.27 1.16
N SER A 382 -15.66 -10.87 0.53
CA SER A 382 -15.95 -11.18 -0.87
C SER A 382 -15.01 -10.44 -1.83
N GLY A 383 -14.90 -10.91 -3.08
CA GLY A 383 -14.09 -10.23 -4.12
C GLY A 383 -14.55 -8.80 -4.39
N GLY A 384 -15.88 -8.57 -4.48
CA GLY A 384 -16.45 -7.23 -4.64
C GLY A 384 -16.15 -6.31 -3.45
N GLN A 385 -16.27 -6.83 -2.22
CA GLN A 385 -15.90 -6.06 -1.01
C GLN A 385 -14.41 -5.71 -1.00
N ARG A 386 -13.55 -6.63 -1.44
CA ARG A 386 -12.11 -6.43 -1.56
C ARG A 386 -11.78 -5.32 -2.56
N LYS A 387 -12.39 -5.35 -3.74
CA LYS A 387 -12.21 -4.33 -4.77
C LYS A 387 -12.71 -2.97 -4.30
N ARG A 388 -13.88 -2.91 -3.63
CA ARG A 388 -14.40 -1.68 -3.01
C ARG A 388 -13.45 -1.11 -1.95
N LEU A 389 -12.83 -1.95 -1.12
CA LEU A 389 -11.82 -1.49 -0.16
C LEU A 389 -10.56 -0.97 -0.87
N ASN A 390 -10.11 -1.63 -1.95
CA ASN A 390 -8.97 -1.15 -2.72
C ASN A 390 -9.25 0.23 -3.36
N ILE A 391 -10.45 0.43 -3.90
CA ILE A 391 -10.94 1.74 -4.36
C ILE A 391 -10.95 2.75 -3.21
N ALA A 392 -11.45 2.37 -2.02
CA ALA A 392 -11.50 3.24 -0.84
C ALA A 392 -10.14 3.82 -0.45
N LEU A 393 -9.07 3.02 -0.57
CA LEU A 393 -7.71 3.41 -0.19
C LEU A 393 -7.14 4.53 -1.07
N GLU A 394 -7.61 4.66 -2.29
CA GLU A 394 -7.29 5.77 -3.20
C GLU A 394 -8.27 6.94 -3.02
N LEU A 395 -9.57 6.66 -2.87
CA LEU A 395 -10.62 7.70 -2.76
C LEU A 395 -10.53 8.53 -1.48
N ILE A 396 -9.91 8.02 -0.41
CA ILE A 396 -9.76 8.76 0.85
C ILE A 396 -8.95 10.06 0.70
N ARG A 397 -8.18 10.18 -0.38
CA ARG A 397 -7.39 11.38 -0.71
C ARG A 397 -8.14 12.38 -1.57
N GLU A 398 -9.32 11.99 -2.08
CA GLU A 398 -10.12 12.76 -3.02
C GLU A 398 -9.33 13.23 -4.26
N PRO A 399 -8.61 12.32 -4.98
CA PRO A 399 -7.83 12.70 -6.16
C PRO A 399 -8.71 13.39 -7.20
N ALA A 400 -8.13 14.30 -7.97
CA ALA A 400 -8.85 15.07 -8.98
C ALA A 400 -9.00 14.29 -10.30
N VAL A 401 -7.98 13.48 -10.64
CA VAL A 401 -8.01 12.53 -11.76
C VAL A 401 -7.76 11.13 -11.21
N LEU A 402 -8.59 10.17 -11.60
CA LEU A 402 -8.51 8.78 -11.16
C LEU A 402 -8.28 7.84 -12.35
N PHE A 403 -7.24 7.01 -12.26
CA PHE A 403 -6.91 5.99 -13.24
C PHE A 403 -7.21 4.61 -12.69
N VAL A 404 -8.14 3.88 -13.30
CA VAL A 404 -8.64 2.59 -12.81
C VAL A 404 -8.33 1.51 -13.84
N ASP A 405 -7.52 0.52 -13.44
CA ASP A 405 -7.14 -0.59 -14.31
C ASP A 405 -8.01 -1.82 -14.02
N GLU A 406 -8.84 -2.20 -14.99
CA GLU A 406 -9.76 -3.34 -14.95
C GLU A 406 -10.55 -3.47 -13.63
N PRO A 407 -11.45 -2.51 -13.32
CA PRO A 407 -12.21 -2.54 -12.07
C PRO A 407 -13.21 -3.69 -11.96
N THR A 408 -13.64 -4.25 -13.08
CA THR A 408 -14.71 -5.25 -13.18
C THR A 408 -14.18 -6.70 -13.28
N SER A 409 -12.85 -6.87 -13.39
CA SER A 409 -12.24 -8.18 -13.59
C SER A 409 -12.42 -9.08 -12.36
N GLY A 410 -12.91 -10.31 -12.59
CA GLY A 410 -13.14 -11.30 -11.53
C GLY A 410 -14.35 -11.04 -10.62
N LEU A 411 -15.26 -10.15 -11.02
CA LEU A 411 -16.48 -9.81 -10.28
C LEU A 411 -17.75 -10.36 -10.95
N SER A 412 -18.85 -10.39 -10.18
CA SER A 412 -20.18 -10.63 -10.74
C SER A 412 -20.65 -9.42 -11.56
N SER A 413 -21.58 -9.59 -12.49
CA SER A 413 -22.12 -8.48 -13.30
C SER A 413 -22.70 -7.36 -12.42
N ARG A 414 -23.45 -7.74 -11.38
CA ARG A 414 -24.05 -6.78 -10.43
C ARG A 414 -23.02 -6.02 -9.61
N ASP A 415 -21.96 -6.70 -9.14
CA ASP A 415 -20.88 -6.02 -8.42
C ASP A 415 -20.07 -5.10 -9.35
N SER A 416 -19.90 -5.49 -10.61
CA SER A 416 -19.24 -4.69 -11.64
C SER A 416 -20.02 -3.41 -11.94
N GLU A 417 -21.33 -3.52 -12.15
CA GLU A 417 -22.24 -2.38 -12.34
C GLU A 417 -22.15 -1.43 -11.15
N HIS A 418 -22.28 -1.94 -9.92
CA HIS A 418 -22.19 -1.10 -8.72
C HIS A 418 -20.84 -0.37 -8.60
N ILE A 419 -19.71 -1.00 -8.95
CA ILE A 419 -18.42 -0.30 -8.96
C ILE A 419 -18.40 0.81 -10.02
N MET A 420 -18.95 0.55 -11.21
CA MET A 420 -19.01 1.54 -12.27
C MET A 420 -19.96 2.70 -11.93
N ASP A 421 -21.05 2.44 -11.22
CA ASP A 421 -21.95 3.47 -10.68
C ASP A 421 -21.21 4.39 -9.71
N ILE A 422 -20.40 3.83 -8.79
CA ILE A 422 -19.57 4.60 -7.86
C ILE A 422 -18.57 5.48 -8.64
N LEU A 423 -17.91 4.93 -9.67
CA LEU A 423 -16.98 5.69 -10.49
C LEU A 423 -17.69 6.82 -11.26
N LYS A 424 -18.90 6.57 -11.77
CA LYS A 424 -19.72 7.59 -12.43
C LYS A 424 -20.18 8.67 -11.46
N GLU A 425 -20.56 8.30 -10.24
CA GLU A 425 -20.91 9.26 -9.19
C GLU A 425 -19.73 10.20 -8.86
N LEU A 426 -18.50 9.69 -8.89
CA LEU A 426 -17.31 10.52 -8.70
C LEU A 426 -17.13 11.52 -9.84
N THR A 427 -17.36 11.14 -11.11
CA THR A 427 -17.20 12.09 -12.21
C THR A 427 -18.22 13.22 -12.14
N LEU A 428 -19.47 12.91 -11.74
CA LEU A 428 -20.48 13.94 -11.50
C LEU A 428 -20.04 14.99 -10.48
N ARG A 429 -19.21 14.62 -9.50
CA ARG A 429 -18.59 15.54 -8.52
C ARG A 429 -17.30 16.19 -9.05
N GLY A 430 -17.29 16.52 -10.33
CA GLY A 430 -16.20 17.25 -10.98
C GLY A 430 -14.88 16.48 -11.16
N LYS A 431 -14.83 15.17 -10.89
CA LYS A 431 -13.62 14.35 -11.09
C LYS A 431 -13.49 13.88 -12.54
N ILE A 432 -12.26 13.58 -12.94
CA ILE A 432 -11.96 12.93 -14.22
C ILE A 432 -11.60 11.47 -13.93
N VAL A 433 -12.22 10.51 -14.62
CA VAL A 433 -11.96 9.09 -14.39
C VAL A 433 -11.62 8.38 -15.70
N PHE A 434 -10.42 7.80 -15.76
CA PHE A 434 -10.00 6.91 -16.85
C PHE A 434 -10.13 5.46 -16.38
N VAL A 435 -10.83 4.63 -17.16
CA VAL A 435 -11.05 3.22 -16.84
C VAL A 435 -10.57 2.34 -17.98
N VAL A 436 -9.62 1.45 -17.74
CA VAL A 436 -9.31 0.34 -18.65
C VAL A 436 -10.30 -0.77 -18.38
N ILE A 437 -11.06 -1.18 -19.40
CA ILE A 437 -12.04 -2.27 -19.27
C ILE A 437 -11.91 -3.27 -20.41
N HIS A 438 -11.98 -4.55 -20.06
CA HIS A 438 -12.02 -5.65 -21.02
C HIS A 438 -13.45 -6.18 -21.09
N GLN A 439 -14.12 -6.04 -22.24
CA GLN A 439 -15.49 -6.53 -22.51
C GLN A 439 -16.53 -6.08 -21.46
N PRO A 440 -16.94 -4.80 -21.45
CA PRO A 440 -18.01 -4.33 -20.57
C PRO A 440 -19.38 -4.92 -20.94
N SER A 441 -20.29 -5.00 -19.97
CA SER A 441 -21.70 -5.27 -20.26
C SER A 441 -22.33 -4.10 -21.02
N SER A 442 -23.49 -4.33 -21.65
CA SER A 442 -24.24 -3.25 -22.33
C SER A 442 -24.52 -2.07 -21.43
N ASP A 443 -24.76 -2.28 -20.13
CA ASP A 443 -25.13 -1.20 -19.22
C ASP A 443 -23.90 -0.42 -18.76
N ILE A 444 -22.80 -1.11 -18.47
CA ILE A 444 -21.52 -0.46 -18.17
C ILE A 444 -21.01 0.35 -19.37
N PHE A 445 -21.14 -0.19 -20.58
CA PHE A 445 -20.68 0.49 -21.80
C PHE A 445 -21.37 1.84 -22.02
N LYS A 446 -22.66 1.95 -21.67
CA LYS A 446 -23.44 3.18 -21.78
C LYS A 446 -23.09 4.24 -20.74
N LEU A 447 -22.33 3.90 -19.68
CA LEU A 447 -21.94 4.87 -18.64
C LEU A 447 -20.78 5.76 -19.09
N PHE A 448 -19.96 5.30 -20.04
CA PHE A 448 -18.82 6.05 -20.55
C PHE A 448 -19.28 7.30 -21.31
N ASP A 449 -18.67 8.44 -20.99
CA ASP A 449 -18.87 9.69 -21.74
C ASP A 449 -17.99 9.71 -23.00
N ARG A 450 -16.81 9.09 -22.92
CA ARG A 450 -15.85 8.98 -24.03
C ARG A 450 -15.25 7.58 -24.08
N LEU A 451 -14.96 7.11 -25.28
CA LEU A 451 -14.30 5.83 -25.54
C LEU A 451 -13.01 6.07 -26.32
N LEU A 452 -11.90 5.54 -25.81
CA LEU A 452 -10.63 5.43 -26.52
C LEU A 452 -10.39 3.95 -26.86
N LEU A 453 -10.31 3.64 -28.15
CA LEU A 453 -10.12 2.28 -28.64
C LEU A 453 -8.73 2.12 -29.27
N LEU A 454 -8.00 1.11 -28.83
CA LEU A 454 -6.65 0.75 -29.31
C LEU A 454 -6.62 -0.64 -29.95
N ASP A 455 -5.93 -0.77 -31.08
CA ASP A 455 -5.63 -2.06 -31.73
C ASP A 455 -4.19 -2.54 -31.43
N VAL A 456 -3.90 -3.79 -31.77
CA VAL A 456 -2.63 -4.48 -31.58
C VAL A 456 -1.48 -3.65 -32.16
N GLY A 457 -0.41 -3.46 -31.38
CA GLY A 457 0.73 -2.61 -31.76
C GLY A 457 0.62 -1.17 -31.29
N GLY A 458 -0.40 -0.83 -30.50
CA GLY A 458 -0.55 0.49 -29.90
C GLY A 458 -1.15 1.54 -30.84
N TYR A 459 -1.91 1.09 -31.85
CA TYR A 459 -2.55 1.96 -32.84
C TYR A 459 -3.89 2.48 -32.29
N PRO A 460 -4.09 3.80 -32.17
CA PRO A 460 -5.41 4.36 -31.89
C PRO A 460 -6.31 4.17 -33.10
N ILE A 461 -7.56 3.76 -32.86
CA ILE A 461 -8.52 3.50 -33.95
C ILE A 461 -9.82 4.29 -33.81
N TYR A 462 -10.18 4.71 -32.59
CA TYR A 462 -11.36 5.54 -32.33
C TYR A 462 -11.21 6.32 -31.01
N GLN A 463 -11.69 7.57 -30.99
CA GLN A 463 -11.73 8.42 -29.80
C GLN A 463 -12.92 9.39 -29.86
N ASP A 464 -14.07 8.98 -29.34
CA ASP A 464 -15.25 9.86 -29.16
C ASP A 464 -16.36 9.13 -28.36
N ASN A 465 -17.62 9.49 -28.57
CA ASN A 465 -18.81 8.86 -27.99
C ASN A 465 -18.81 7.32 -28.21
N PRO A 466 -18.97 6.50 -27.15
CA PRO A 466 -18.98 5.04 -27.26
C PRO A 466 -20.10 4.49 -28.16
N LEU A 467 -21.27 5.14 -28.21
CA LEU A 467 -22.41 4.63 -28.98
C LEU A 467 -22.24 4.80 -30.49
N GLU A 468 -21.42 5.76 -30.93
CA GLU A 468 -21.16 6.02 -32.35
C GLU A 468 -20.02 5.14 -32.90
N CYS A 469 -19.21 4.55 -32.01
CA CYS A 469 -18.05 3.71 -32.35
C CYS A 469 -18.39 2.58 -33.33
N LEU A 470 -19.44 1.81 -33.05
CA LEU A 470 -19.86 0.70 -33.93
C LEU A 470 -20.29 1.18 -35.32
N GLY A 471 -20.99 2.31 -35.39
CA GLY A 471 -21.40 2.93 -36.66
C GLY A 471 -20.18 3.33 -37.49
N TYR A 472 -19.23 4.01 -36.86
CA TYR A 472 -17.95 4.39 -37.47
C TYR A 472 -17.18 3.17 -38.02
N LEU A 473 -16.98 2.13 -37.20
CA LEU A 473 -16.22 0.95 -37.61
C LEU A 473 -16.88 0.21 -38.78
N LYS A 474 -18.21 0.06 -38.77
CA LYS A 474 -18.95 -0.59 -39.87
C LYS A 474 -18.89 0.24 -41.16
N GLN A 475 -18.96 1.56 -41.04
CA GLN A 475 -18.85 2.47 -42.18
C GLN A 475 -17.47 2.38 -42.83
N MET A 476 -16.39 2.44 -42.06
CA MET A 476 -15.02 2.39 -42.59
C MET A 476 -14.65 1.01 -43.13
N SER A 477 -15.14 -0.06 -42.51
CA SER A 477 -14.88 -1.44 -42.97
C SER A 477 -15.77 -1.89 -44.15
N ASN A 478 -16.64 -1.01 -44.69
CA ASN A 478 -17.63 -1.35 -45.72
C ASN A 478 -18.49 -2.57 -45.35
N GLN A 479 -18.86 -2.70 -44.08
CA GLN A 479 -19.81 -3.68 -43.58
C GLN A 479 -21.21 -3.06 -43.58
N VAL A 480 -21.76 -2.83 -44.77
CA VAL A 480 -23.11 -2.24 -44.92
C VAL A 480 -24.15 -3.32 -44.65
N GLN A 481 -24.86 -3.23 -43.53
CA GLN A 481 -26.21 -3.82 -43.39
C GLN A 481 -27.09 -3.25 -42.27
N ASN A 482 -26.58 -2.47 -41.32
CA ASN A 482 -27.40 -1.68 -40.38
C ASN A 482 -26.55 -0.56 -39.76
N SER A 483 -26.97 0.70 -39.91
CA SER A 483 -26.38 1.85 -39.21
C SER A 483 -26.71 1.87 -37.71
N GLU A 484 -27.57 0.96 -37.25
CA GLU A 484 -28.01 0.87 -35.87
C GLU A 484 -26.92 0.21 -35.00
N ALA A 485 -26.19 1.03 -34.22
CA ALA A 485 -25.22 0.57 -33.21
C ALA A 485 -25.88 -0.10 -31.98
N MET A 486 -27.22 -0.10 -31.92
CA MET A 486 -27.99 -0.45 -30.74
C MET A 486 -29.35 -1.03 -31.13
N CYS A 487 -29.82 -2.02 -30.38
CA CYS A 487 -31.13 -2.61 -30.64
C CYS A 487 -32.26 -1.61 -30.40
N THR A 488 -33.09 -1.36 -31.41
CA THR A 488 -34.24 -0.43 -31.37
C THR A 488 -35.38 -0.90 -30.46
N ALA A 489 -35.46 -2.21 -30.16
CA ALA A 489 -36.48 -2.79 -29.29
C ALA A 489 -36.16 -2.65 -27.80
N CYS A 490 -34.93 -2.98 -27.39
CA CYS A 490 -34.54 -3.04 -25.97
C CYS A 490 -33.43 -2.05 -25.57
N GLY A 491 -32.81 -1.36 -26.54
CA GLY A 491 -31.73 -0.41 -26.27
C GLY A 491 -30.42 -1.06 -25.83
N THR A 492 -30.26 -2.38 -26.01
CA THR A 492 -29.02 -3.10 -25.70
C THR A 492 -27.98 -2.83 -26.80
N VAL A 493 -26.75 -2.61 -26.37
CA VAL A 493 -25.56 -2.52 -27.22
C VAL A 493 -24.73 -3.76 -26.96
N ASN A 494 -24.10 -4.34 -27.97
CA ASN A 494 -23.15 -5.44 -27.78
C ASN A 494 -21.72 -4.93 -27.97
N PRO A 495 -20.97 -4.62 -26.89
CA PRO A 495 -19.59 -4.16 -27.00
C PRO A 495 -18.64 -5.19 -27.62
N GLU A 496 -18.99 -6.48 -27.65
CA GLU A 496 -18.18 -7.51 -28.30
C GLU A 496 -18.12 -7.32 -29.82
N GLU A 497 -19.18 -6.80 -30.43
CA GLU A 497 -19.25 -6.53 -31.87
C GLU A 497 -18.17 -5.53 -32.32
N ILE A 498 -17.71 -4.64 -31.43
CA ILE A 498 -16.59 -3.73 -31.68
C ILE A 498 -15.33 -4.53 -31.98
N PHE A 499 -15.03 -5.52 -31.14
CA PHE A 499 -13.85 -6.36 -31.29
C PHE A 499 -13.96 -7.28 -32.49
N ASP A 500 -15.15 -7.84 -32.74
CA ASP A 500 -15.41 -8.70 -33.90
C ASP A 500 -15.25 -7.92 -35.22
N THR A 501 -15.70 -6.66 -35.25
CA THR A 501 -15.56 -5.80 -36.43
C THR A 501 -14.09 -5.44 -36.67
N VAL A 502 -13.36 -5.03 -35.63
CA VAL A 502 -11.93 -4.68 -35.72
C VAL A 502 -11.08 -5.89 -36.11
N ALA A 503 -11.40 -7.07 -35.58
CA ALA A 503 -10.68 -8.32 -35.84
C ALA A 503 -11.21 -9.10 -37.05
N SER A 504 -12.18 -8.58 -37.80
CA SER A 504 -12.81 -9.29 -38.91
C SER A 504 -11.79 -9.72 -39.97
N CYS A 505 -11.80 -11.01 -40.33
CA CYS A 505 -10.90 -11.56 -41.33
C CYS A 505 -11.48 -11.48 -42.75
N MET A 506 -10.59 -11.47 -43.74
CA MET A 506 -10.99 -11.68 -45.13
C MET A 506 -11.49 -13.11 -45.33
N VAL A 507 -12.42 -13.29 -46.26
CA VAL A 507 -12.99 -14.58 -46.63
C VAL A 507 -12.37 -15.00 -47.97
N ASP A 508 -11.95 -16.25 -48.08
CA ASP A 508 -11.44 -16.80 -49.33
C ASP A 508 -12.56 -17.11 -50.34
N GLU A 509 -12.17 -17.57 -51.53
CA GLU A 509 -13.08 -17.92 -52.63
C GLU A 509 -14.06 -19.04 -52.27
N TYR A 510 -13.76 -19.82 -51.22
CA TYR A 510 -14.56 -20.94 -50.72
C TYR A 510 -15.43 -20.58 -49.53
N GLY A 511 -15.40 -19.33 -49.06
CA GLY A 511 -16.16 -18.89 -47.89
C GLY A 511 -15.47 -19.15 -46.55
N GLN A 512 -14.19 -19.54 -46.53
CA GLN A 512 -13.43 -19.78 -45.31
C GLN A 512 -12.72 -18.52 -44.83
N LEU A 513 -12.66 -18.33 -43.50
CA LEU A 513 -11.94 -17.21 -42.91
C LEU A 513 -10.43 -17.39 -43.09
N THR A 514 -9.79 -16.39 -43.68
CA THR A 514 -8.33 -16.32 -43.80
C THR A 514 -7.68 -15.83 -42.51
N GLU A 515 -6.35 -15.97 -42.40
CA GLU A 515 -5.59 -15.40 -41.27
C GLU A 515 -5.43 -13.88 -41.36
N ASN A 516 -5.66 -13.30 -42.55
CA ASN A 516 -5.47 -11.88 -42.80
C ASN A 516 -6.73 -11.09 -42.41
N ARG A 517 -6.54 -10.04 -41.60
CA ARG A 517 -7.60 -9.10 -41.27
C ARG A 517 -8.07 -8.35 -42.52
N ARG A 518 -9.35 -7.98 -42.53
CA ARG A 518 -9.97 -7.18 -43.59
C ARG A 518 -9.44 -5.75 -43.61
N VAL A 519 -9.21 -5.17 -42.43
CA VAL A 519 -8.58 -3.87 -42.26
C VAL A 519 -7.42 -4.05 -41.29
N SER A 520 -6.23 -3.62 -41.69
CA SER A 520 -5.03 -3.74 -40.86
C SER A 520 -5.02 -2.68 -39.73
N PRO A 521 -4.27 -2.90 -38.63
CA PRO A 521 -4.13 -1.90 -37.57
C PRO A 521 -3.58 -0.54 -38.08
N GLU A 522 -2.77 -0.56 -39.13
CA GLU A 522 -2.20 0.65 -39.75
C GLU A 522 -3.27 1.43 -40.51
N GLU A 523 -4.06 0.75 -41.33
CA GLU A 523 -5.19 1.35 -42.05
C GLU A 523 -6.25 1.90 -41.07
N TRP A 524 -6.53 1.19 -39.97
CA TRP A 524 -7.44 1.71 -38.93
C TRP A 524 -6.93 3.02 -38.31
N ASN A 525 -5.63 3.13 -38.08
CA ASN A 525 -5.01 4.35 -37.59
C ASN A 525 -5.06 5.47 -38.64
N ASP A 526 -4.91 5.15 -39.92
CA ASP A 526 -5.06 6.14 -40.98
C ASP A 526 -6.48 6.72 -41.00
N TYR A 527 -7.52 5.88 -40.89
CA TYR A 527 -8.91 6.36 -40.76
C TYR A 527 -9.12 7.22 -39.50
N TYR A 528 -8.53 6.83 -38.38
CA TYR A 528 -8.56 7.61 -37.15
C TYR A 528 -7.94 9.00 -37.36
N ASN A 529 -6.76 9.08 -37.97
CA ASN A 529 -6.05 10.35 -38.24
C ASN A 529 -6.77 11.24 -39.25
N MET A 530 -7.57 10.68 -40.15
CA MET A 530 -8.39 11.46 -41.11
C MET A 530 -9.55 12.20 -40.44
N ILE A 531 -10.08 11.66 -39.33
CA ILE A 531 -11.25 12.21 -38.62
C ILE A 531 -10.83 13.18 -37.51
N GLN A 532 -9.68 12.92 -36.87
CA GLN A 532 -9.16 13.84 -35.87
C GLN A 532 -8.79 15.17 -36.54
N GLU A 533 -9.53 16.24 -36.25
CA GLU A 533 -9.25 17.58 -36.80
C GLU A 533 -7.81 18.02 -36.43
N GLY A 534 -6.97 18.07 -37.46
CA GLY A 534 -5.54 18.33 -37.33
C GLY A 534 -5.22 19.79 -37.01
N GLY A 535 -4.57 19.98 -35.88
CA GLY A 535 -3.63 21.07 -35.61
C GLY A 535 -2.77 20.69 -34.40
N PRO A 536 -1.48 21.08 -34.32
CA PRO A 536 -0.71 20.91 -33.10
C PRO A 536 -1.47 21.64 -31.99
N ALA A 537 -2.12 20.90 -31.12
CA ALA A 537 -2.82 21.47 -29.98
C ALA A 537 -1.77 22.16 -29.12
N THR A 538 -1.69 23.48 -29.20
CA THR A 538 -1.00 24.27 -28.19
C THR A 538 -1.73 24.03 -26.87
N PRO A 539 -0.99 23.78 -25.77
CA PRO A 539 -1.62 23.61 -24.46
C PRO A 539 -2.49 24.83 -24.18
N ALA A 540 -3.70 24.62 -23.68
CA ALA A 540 -4.59 25.73 -23.35
C ALA A 540 -3.89 26.61 -22.28
N THR A 541 -3.57 27.86 -22.64
CA THR A 541 -2.95 28.87 -21.76
C THR A 541 -3.96 29.47 -20.77
N GLY A 542 -4.89 28.68 -20.27
CA GLY A 542 -5.82 29.13 -19.23
C GLY A 542 -5.16 29.08 -17.86
N GLU A 543 -5.18 30.19 -17.12
CA GLU A 543 -4.91 30.24 -15.68
C GLU A 543 -6.00 29.46 -14.92
N LEU A 544 -6.01 28.12 -15.05
CA LEU A 544 -6.78 27.25 -14.18
C LEU A 544 -5.91 26.93 -12.97
N ASP A 545 -6.41 27.22 -11.77
CA ASP A 545 -5.70 26.90 -10.54
C ASP A 545 -5.31 25.43 -10.52
N SER A 546 -4.05 25.16 -10.21
CA SER A 546 -3.58 23.79 -10.02
C SER A 546 -4.25 23.21 -8.77
N PRO A 547 -4.76 21.97 -8.82
CA PRO A 547 -5.40 21.36 -7.65
C PRO A 547 -4.45 21.37 -6.45
N GLU A 548 -4.99 21.72 -5.27
CA GLU A 548 -4.24 21.65 -4.02
C GLU A 548 -3.73 20.21 -3.82
N ALA A 549 -2.41 20.05 -3.75
CA ALA A 549 -1.81 18.75 -3.47
C ALA A 549 -2.18 18.31 -2.05
N THR A 550 -2.45 17.01 -1.89
CA THR A 550 -2.64 16.42 -0.57
C THR A 550 -1.37 16.64 0.27
N VAL A 551 -1.53 17.30 1.42
CA VAL A 551 -0.43 17.54 2.34
C VAL A 551 -0.03 16.21 2.98
N VAL A 552 1.19 15.77 2.68
CA VAL A 552 1.75 14.54 3.22
C VAL A 552 2.21 14.78 4.68
N PRO A 553 2.00 13.82 5.60
CA PRO A 553 2.47 13.93 6.99
C PRO A 553 3.99 14.04 7.08
N ARG A 554 4.49 14.60 8.18
CA ARG A 554 5.93 14.73 8.46
C ARG A 554 6.59 13.36 8.68
N TRP A 555 7.91 13.30 8.54
CA TRP A 555 8.73 12.09 8.75
C TRP A 555 8.39 11.33 10.05
N SER A 556 8.20 12.03 11.18
CA SER A 556 7.89 11.41 12.47
C SER A 556 6.52 10.76 12.53
N GLU A 557 5.52 11.37 11.88
CA GLU A 557 4.18 10.83 11.77
C GLU A 557 4.17 9.62 10.85
N GLN A 558 4.83 9.71 9.69
CA GLN A 558 5.01 8.58 8.77
C GLN A 558 5.68 7.39 9.48
N PHE A 559 6.80 7.63 10.19
CA PHE A 559 7.49 6.60 10.97
C PHE A 559 6.55 5.93 11.99
N ARG A 560 5.79 6.73 12.76
CA ARG A 560 4.85 6.22 13.77
C ARG A 560 3.75 5.38 13.12
N THR A 561 3.22 5.81 11.98
CA THR A 561 2.17 5.11 11.25
C THR A 561 2.68 3.80 10.68
N TYR A 562 3.84 3.79 10.01
CA TYR A 562 4.45 2.56 9.51
C TYR A 562 4.79 1.57 10.63
N TRP A 563 5.37 2.06 11.73
CA TRP A 563 5.67 1.22 12.89
C TRP A 563 4.41 0.61 13.49
N ARG A 564 3.35 1.40 13.71
CA ARG A 564 2.06 0.91 14.23
C ARG A 564 1.43 -0.10 13.28
N ARG A 565 1.45 0.16 11.97
CA ARG A 565 0.93 -0.72 10.94
C ARG A 565 1.61 -2.08 10.99
N ASP A 566 2.94 -2.07 11.00
CA ASP A 566 3.76 -3.28 10.99
C ASP A 566 3.58 -4.12 12.27
N VAL A 567 3.63 -3.47 13.44
CA VAL A 567 3.38 -4.13 14.73
C VAL A 567 1.96 -4.69 14.81
N THR A 568 0.96 -3.96 14.34
CA THR A 568 -0.44 -4.41 14.38
C THR A 568 -0.65 -5.62 13.48
N ALA A 569 -0.11 -5.60 12.26
CA ALA A 569 -0.18 -6.73 11.33
C ALA A 569 0.51 -7.98 11.91
N LYS A 570 1.75 -7.84 12.41
CA LYS A 570 2.51 -8.95 13.00
C LYS A 570 1.83 -9.52 14.24
N ARG A 571 1.33 -8.68 15.16
CA ARG A 571 0.62 -9.11 16.37
C ARG A 571 -0.65 -9.91 16.06
N LYS A 572 -1.34 -9.59 14.95
CA LYS A 572 -2.55 -10.29 14.52
C LYS A 572 -2.27 -11.67 13.92
N ASN A 573 -1.05 -11.92 13.47
CA ASN A 573 -0.58 -13.21 13.02
C ASN A 573 -0.03 -14.03 14.21
N LYS A 574 -0.92 -14.79 14.87
CA LYS A 574 -0.55 -15.58 16.06
C LYS A 574 0.54 -16.61 15.77
N GLN A 575 0.48 -17.28 14.62
CA GLN A 575 1.47 -18.28 14.22
C GLN A 575 2.87 -17.65 14.13
N TYR A 576 2.95 -16.48 13.48
CA TYR A 576 4.20 -15.74 13.37
C TYR A 576 4.75 -15.31 14.74
N VAL A 577 3.91 -14.79 15.63
CA VAL A 577 4.35 -14.37 16.98
C VAL A 577 4.89 -15.56 17.78
N TRP A 578 4.19 -16.69 17.78
CA TRP A 578 4.62 -17.89 18.51
C TRP A 578 5.93 -18.46 17.98
N ILE A 579 6.07 -18.59 16.66
CA ILE A 579 7.31 -19.11 16.05
C ILE A 579 8.49 -18.20 16.40
N ASN A 580 8.35 -16.88 16.23
CA ASN A 580 9.45 -15.94 16.50
C ASN A 580 9.83 -15.87 17.98
N LEU A 581 8.86 -16.01 18.89
CA LEU A 581 9.13 -15.96 20.32
C LEU A 581 9.77 -17.27 20.84
N LEU A 582 9.37 -18.42 20.30
CA LEU A 582 9.80 -19.73 20.79
C LEU A 582 11.07 -20.27 20.12
N GLN A 583 11.39 -19.83 18.90
CA GLN A 583 12.52 -20.37 18.15
C GLN A 583 13.86 -20.14 18.85
N ALA A 584 14.17 -18.90 19.26
CA ALA A 584 15.40 -18.57 19.95
C ALA A 584 15.58 -19.31 21.30
N PRO A 585 14.59 -19.32 22.22
CA PRO A 585 14.74 -20.04 23.48
C PRO A 585 14.82 -21.56 23.30
N LEU A 586 14.11 -22.13 22.33
CA LEU A 586 14.20 -23.57 22.03
C LEU A 586 15.60 -23.95 21.53
N LEU A 587 16.15 -23.18 20.59
CA LEU A 587 17.52 -23.39 20.11
C LEU A 587 18.56 -23.20 21.21
N ALA A 588 18.38 -22.19 22.07
CA ALA A 588 19.23 -21.96 23.23
C ALA A 588 19.20 -23.16 24.19
N LEU A 589 18.01 -23.70 24.47
CA LEU A 589 17.82 -24.86 25.34
C LEU A 589 18.50 -26.09 24.76
N VAL A 590 18.22 -26.42 23.50
CA VAL A 590 18.81 -27.60 22.81
C VAL A 590 20.32 -27.49 22.81
N LEU A 591 20.86 -26.33 22.40
CA LEU A 591 22.31 -26.12 22.32
C LEU A 591 22.95 -26.22 23.71
N SER A 592 22.40 -25.51 24.70
CA SER A 592 22.97 -25.46 26.05
C SER A 592 22.93 -26.81 26.74
N VAL A 593 21.85 -27.58 26.60
CA VAL A 593 21.73 -28.93 27.16
C VAL A 593 22.74 -29.87 26.51
N PHE A 594 22.88 -29.81 25.18
CA PHE A 594 23.80 -30.69 24.46
C PHE A 594 25.27 -30.35 24.75
N THR A 595 25.61 -29.07 24.92
CA THR A 595 26.98 -28.65 25.26
C THR A 595 27.30 -28.79 26.74
N ARG A 596 26.31 -29.00 27.62
CA ARG A 596 26.55 -29.12 29.07
C ARG A 596 27.26 -30.43 29.39
N TYR A 597 28.59 -30.37 29.38
CA TYR A 597 29.44 -31.49 29.75
C TYR A 597 29.37 -31.79 31.26
N ARG A 598 29.26 -33.07 31.61
CA ARG A 598 29.38 -33.57 32.99
C ARG A 598 30.32 -34.78 32.96
N SER A 599 31.29 -34.81 33.88
CA SER A 599 32.10 -36.02 34.09
C SER A 599 31.24 -37.12 34.72
N ALA A 600 31.55 -38.39 34.45
CA ALA A 600 30.69 -39.55 34.70
C ALA A 600 30.22 -39.74 36.17
N GLU A 601 30.88 -39.11 37.15
CA GLU A 601 30.60 -39.28 38.58
C GLU A 601 30.52 -37.95 39.38
N GLY A 602 30.55 -36.78 38.72
CA GLY A 602 30.71 -35.47 39.40
C GLY A 602 29.55 -34.48 39.19
N GLU A 603 29.41 -33.52 40.12
CA GLU A 603 28.57 -32.34 39.92
C GLU A 603 29.08 -31.47 38.76
N PHE A 604 28.19 -30.68 38.15
CA PHE A 604 28.57 -29.78 37.06
C PHE A 604 29.49 -28.66 37.58
N VAL A 605 30.69 -28.58 37.02
CA VAL A 605 31.66 -27.50 37.31
C VAL A 605 31.92 -26.73 36.02
N TYR A 606 31.67 -25.41 36.03
CA TYR A 606 31.82 -24.54 34.85
C TYR A 606 33.24 -24.62 34.27
N ARG A 607 34.24 -24.69 35.15
CA ARG A 607 35.65 -24.81 34.77
C ARG A 607 36.00 -25.97 33.86
N LEU A 608 35.39 -27.13 34.11
CA LEU A 608 35.67 -28.37 33.39
C LEU A 608 34.78 -28.54 32.14
N SER A 609 34.01 -27.52 31.77
CA SER A 609 33.13 -27.59 30.60
C SER A 609 33.92 -27.45 29.30
N GLU A 610 34.21 -28.56 28.64
CA GLU A 610 35.02 -28.58 27.41
C GLU A 610 34.35 -27.94 26.19
N ASN A 611 33.02 -27.98 26.13
CA ASN A 611 32.25 -27.59 24.94
C ASN A 611 31.87 -26.10 24.88
N LEU A 612 32.39 -25.27 25.79
CA LEU A 612 32.03 -23.85 25.87
C LEU A 612 32.46 -23.05 24.62
N PRO A 613 33.67 -23.18 24.06
CA PRO A 613 34.04 -22.46 22.83
C PRO A 613 33.11 -22.75 21.66
N GLN A 614 32.73 -24.02 21.49
CA GLN A 614 31.80 -24.47 20.45
C GLN A 614 30.40 -23.91 20.69
N PHE A 615 29.93 -23.89 21.93
CA PHE A 615 28.67 -23.25 22.32
C PHE A 615 28.64 -21.77 21.91
N LEU A 616 29.69 -21.01 22.25
CA LEU A 616 29.77 -19.58 21.94
C LEU A 616 29.76 -19.34 20.43
N PHE A 617 30.53 -20.14 19.67
CA PHE A 617 30.56 -20.00 18.21
C PHE A 617 29.22 -20.36 17.56
N ILE A 618 28.60 -21.47 17.94
CA ILE A 618 27.29 -21.86 17.40
C ILE A 618 26.23 -20.81 17.76
N SER A 619 26.29 -20.23 18.97
CA SER A 619 25.38 -19.14 19.39
C SER A 619 25.49 -17.91 18.49
N VAL A 620 26.71 -17.54 18.10
CA VAL A 620 26.99 -16.45 17.14
C VAL A 620 26.35 -16.75 15.77
N ILE A 621 26.50 -17.97 15.26
CA ILE A 621 25.90 -18.39 13.99
C ILE A 621 24.38 -18.43 14.07
N VAL A 622 23.81 -18.90 15.18
CA VAL A 622 22.35 -18.91 15.40
C VAL A 622 21.80 -17.48 15.41
N ALA A 623 22.46 -16.52 16.07
CA ALA A 623 22.04 -15.12 16.05
C ALA A 623 22.05 -14.54 14.62
N LEU A 624 23.11 -14.80 13.85
CA LEU A 624 23.18 -14.38 12.44
C LEU A 624 22.06 -15.01 11.60
N PHE A 625 21.82 -16.31 11.75
CA PHE A 625 20.80 -17.04 11.00
C PHE A 625 19.39 -16.54 11.32
N LEU A 626 19.07 -16.32 12.61
CA LEU A 626 17.77 -15.82 13.04
C LEU A 626 17.50 -14.42 12.52
N GLY A 627 18.45 -13.49 12.67
CA GLY A 627 18.29 -12.12 12.15
C GLY A 627 18.15 -12.08 10.62
N LEU A 628 18.98 -12.84 9.91
CA LEU A 628 18.97 -12.88 8.45
C LEU A 628 17.67 -13.47 7.91
N SER A 629 17.24 -14.64 8.42
CA SER A 629 16.04 -15.34 7.93
C SER A 629 14.77 -14.52 8.15
N PHE A 630 14.71 -13.78 9.25
CA PHE A 630 13.58 -12.95 9.62
C PHE A 630 13.45 -11.67 8.79
N SER A 631 14.57 -11.02 8.46
CA SER A 631 14.60 -9.80 7.64
C SER A 631 14.49 -10.05 6.14
N ALA A 632 14.84 -11.24 5.68
CA ALA A 632 15.02 -11.56 4.27
C ALA A 632 13.78 -11.30 3.39
N GLU A 633 12.57 -11.36 3.95
CA GLU A 633 11.32 -11.25 3.18
C GLU A 633 10.55 -9.94 3.40
N GLU A 634 10.95 -9.08 4.33
CA GLU A 634 10.14 -7.93 4.77
C GLU A 634 9.86 -6.93 3.63
N ILE A 635 10.90 -6.44 2.96
CA ILE A 635 10.74 -5.45 1.87
C ILE A 635 10.13 -6.11 0.64
N PHE A 636 10.52 -7.35 0.35
CA PHE A 636 9.95 -8.13 -0.75
C PHE A 636 8.43 -8.27 -0.62
N ARG A 637 7.95 -8.60 0.58
CA ARG A 637 6.53 -8.76 0.89
C ARG A 637 5.76 -7.45 0.79
N ASP A 638 6.34 -6.34 1.24
CA ASP A 638 5.70 -5.02 1.23
C ASP A 638 5.74 -4.32 -0.15
N ARG A 639 6.54 -4.82 -1.09
CA ARG A 639 6.79 -4.20 -2.40
C ARG A 639 5.50 -3.83 -3.15
N PRO A 640 4.44 -4.67 -3.22
CA PRO A 640 3.19 -4.26 -3.88
C PRO A 640 2.55 -3.04 -3.20
N THR A 641 2.53 -3.00 -1.87
CA THR A 641 1.97 -1.87 -1.09
C THR A 641 2.78 -0.60 -1.29
N LEU A 642 4.10 -0.70 -1.29
CA LEU A 642 5.02 0.42 -1.55
C LEU A 642 4.85 0.98 -2.98
N ARG A 643 4.59 0.12 -3.97
CA ARG A 643 4.31 0.57 -5.35
C ARG A 643 3.05 1.41 -5.43
N ARG A 644 1.96 0.99 -4.78
CA ARG A 644 0.73 1.77 -4.69
C ARG A 644 0.96 3.10 -3.96
N GLU A 645 1.69 3.08 -2.85
CA GLU A 645 1.97 4.27 -2.05
C GLU A 645 2.94 5.27 -2.72
N ARG A 646 3.57 4.93 -3.85
CA ARG A 646 4.53 5.80 -4.55
C ARG A 646 3.93 7.13 -5.00
N PHE A 647 2.63 7.16 -5.32
CA PHE A 647 1.92 8.38 -5.73
C PHE A 647 1.85 9.45 -4.63
N LEU A 648 1.98 9.03 -3.35
CA LEU A 648 1.99 9.92 -2.18
C LEU A 648 3.34 10.60 -1.93
N ARG A 649 4.43 10.21 -2.62
CA ARG A 649 5.80 10.71 -2.38
C ARG A 649 6.24 10.61 -0.89
N LEU A 650 5.90 9.50 -0.24
CA LEU A 650 6.29 9.23 1.15
C LEU A 650 7.81 9.06 1.33
N ASP A 651 8.30 9.36 2.53
CA ASP A 651 9.72 9.29 2.85
C ASP A 651 10.18 7.83 2.99
N TRP A 652 11.05 7.40 2.07
CA TRP A 652 11.67 6.07 2.10
C TRP A 652 12.39 5.78 3.44
N ASN A 653 13.04 6.79 4.00
CA ASN A 653 13.78 6.65 5.26
C ASN A 653 12.85 6.47 6.46
N ALA A 654 11.64 7.05 6.44
CA ALA A 654 10.65 6.83 7.51
C ALA A 654 10.17 5.38 7.52
N TYR A 655 9.90 4.82 6.34
CA TYR A 655 9.59 3.40 6.17
C TYR A 655 10.74 2.50 6.66
N LEU A 656 11.97 2.71 6.16
CA LEU A 656 13.12 1.89 6.55
C LEU A 656 13.40 1.95 8.06
N ALA A 657 13.41 3.15 8.64
CA ALA A 657 13.63 3.31 10.07
C ALA A 657 12.55 2.58 10.89
N SER A 658 11.28 2.67 10.47
CA SER A 658 10.18 1.97 11.16
C SER A 658 10.38 0.46 11.15
N LYS A 659 10.78 -0.10 10.00
CA LYS A 659 11.03 -1.53 9.84
C LYS A 659 12.19 -1.99 10.68
N ILE A 660 13.35 -1.34 10.56
CA ILE A 660 14.55 -1.66 11.34
C ILE A 660 14.25 -1.60 12.83
N THR A 661 13.47 -0.62 13.30
CA THR A 661 13.08 -0.51 14.72
C THR A 661 12.28 -1.73 15.18
N VAL A 662 11.29 -2.20 14.40
CA VAL A 662 10.53 -3.43 14.72
C VAL A 662 11.45 -4.65 14.74
N MET A 663 12.35 -4.76 13.75
CA MET A 663 13.30 -5.88 13.64
C MET A 663 14.26 -5.93 14.83
N LEU A 664 14.86 -4.80 15.18
CA LEU A 664 15.75 -4.69 16.34
C LEU A 664 15.01 -5.00 17.65
N GLY A 665 13.76 -4.57 17.80
CA GLY A 665 12.94 -4.91 18.96
C GLY A 665 12.72 -6.42 19.11
N ILE A 666 12.39 -7.11 18.01
CA ILE A 666 12.20 -8.57 18.01
C ILE A 666 13.52 -9.30 18.29
N SER A 667 14.61 -8.89 17.63
CA SER A 667 15.93 -9.48 17.85
C SER A 667 16.45 -9.24 19.27
N ALA A 668 16.16 -8.08 19.89
CA ALA A 668 16.52 -7.82 21.28
C ALA A 668 15.81 -8.80 22.23
N VAL A 669 14.51 -9.03 22.04
CA VAL A 669 13.77 -10.03 22.84
C VAL A 669 14.33 -11.44 22.61
N GLN A 670 14.60 -11.83 21.36
CA GLN A 670 15.16 -13.14 21.03
C GLN A 670 16.56 -13.35 21.64
N SER A 671 17.46 -12.38 21.49
CA SER A 671 18.81 -12.43 22.07
C SER A 671 18.77 -12.45 23.60
N MET A 672 17.84 -11.74 24.23
CA MET A 672 17.64 -11.76 25.68
C MET A 672 17.16 -13.15 26.15
N LEU A 673 16.10 -13.69 25.53
CA LEU A 673 15.59 -15.03 25.87
C LEU A 673 16.63 -16.13 25.65
N PHE A 674 17.38 -16.05 24.56
CA PHE A 674 18.49 -16.95 24.28
C PHE A 674 19.54 -16.89 25.39
N THR A 675 19.97 -15.68 25.76
CA THR A 675 20.98 -15.45 26.80
C THR A 675 20.52 -15.95 28.16
N LEU A 676 19.28 -15.68 28.56
CA LEU A 676 18.72 -16.10 29.85
C LEU A 676 18.73 -17.62 30.00
N ILE A 677 18.31 -18.35 28.95
CA ILE A 677 18.31 -19.82 28.98
C ILE A 677 19.74 -20.37 28.96
N ALA A 678 20.61 -19.81 28.13
CA ALA A 678 22.02 -20.22 28.06
C ALA A 678 22.72 -20.08 29.42
N VAL A 679 22.58 -18.92 30.05
CA VAL A 679 23.16 -18.64 31.37
C VAL A 679 22.53 -19.54 32.45
N ALA A 680 21.22 -19.76 32.42
CA ALA A 680 20.55 -20.64 33.39
C ALA A 680 20.99 -22.11 33.28
N VAL A 681 21.24 -22.62 32.06
CA VAL A 681 21.62 -24.03 31.85
C VAL A 681 23.11 -24.26 32.06
N LEU A 682 23.96 -23.41 31.48
CA LEU A 682 25.42 -23.55 31.52
C LEU A 682 26.09 -22.86 32.72
N HIS A 683 25.32 -22.10 33.51
CA HIS A 683 25.82 -21.34 34.67
C HIS A 683 26.98 -20.41 34.31
N ILE A 684 26.92 -19.76 33.13
CA ILE A 684 27.96 -18.83 32.66
C ILE A 684 27.96 -17.60 33.58
N PRO A 685 28.99 -17.39 34.40
CA PRO A 685 28.98 -16.29 35.35
C PRO A 685 29.48 -15.00 34.71
N THR A 686 28.94 -13.86 35.16
CA THR A 686 29.36 -12.50 34.77
C THR A 686 29.34 -12.16 33.27
N GLY A 687 29.01 -13.10 32.38
CA GLY A 687 29.01 -12.92 30.93
C GLY A 687 27.65 -12.64 30.29
N ALA A 688 26.57 -12.62 31.07
CA ALA A 688 25.21 -12.46 30.55
C ALA A 688 25.03 -11.17 29.73
N GLY A 689 25.52 -10.04 30.24
CA GLY A 689 25.44 -8.76 29.54
C GLY A 689 26.19 -8.76 28.21
N MET A 690 27.42 -9.30 28.19
CA MET A 690 28.23 -9.35 26.98
C MET A 690 27.70 -10.35 25.95
N LEU A 691 27.18 -11.49 26.41
CA LEU A 691 26.50 -12.47 25.58
C LEU A 691 25.29 -11.85 24.90
N PHE A 692 24.43 -11.17 25.66
CA PHE A 692 23.30 -10.43 25.12
C PHE A 692 23.73 -9.38 24.09
N MET A 693 24.66 -8.49 24.44
CA MET A 693 25.08 -7.38 23.56
C MET A 693 25.72 -7.88 22.26
N THR A 694 26.50 -8.96 22.32
CA THR A 694 27.13 -9.54 21.14
C THR A 694 26.11 -10.22 20.24
N LEU A 695 25.25 -11.08 20.80
CA LEU A 695 24.20 -11.75 20.03
C LEU A 695 23.21 -10.74 19.44
N PHE A 696 22.86 -9.70 20.19
CA PHE A 696 22.00 -8.62 19.69
C PHE A 696 22.66 -7.85 18.54
N SER A 697 23.93 -7.48 18.66
CA SER A 697 24.66 -6.74 17.61
C SER A 697 24.83 -7.57 16.34
N LEU A 698 25.03 -8.89 16.46
CA LEU A 698 25.06 -9.82 15.34
C LEU A 698 23.69 -9.95 14.66
N SER A 699 22.62 -10.12 15.45
CA SER A 699 21.25 -10.14 14.93
C SER A 699 20.89 -8.82 14.24
N ALA A 700 21.33 -7.68 14.79
CA ALA A 700 21.15 -6.35 14.19
C ALA A 700 21.85 -6.24 12.83
N PHE A 701 23.12 -6.65 12.74
CA PHE A 701 23.85 -6.73 11.48
C PHE A 701 23.13 -7.64 10.47
N ALA A 702 22.72 -8.83 10.90
CA ALA A 702 22.02 -9.80 10.06
C ALA A 702 20.65 -9.29 9.58
N ASN A 703 19.92 -8.53 10.40
CA ASN A 703 18.67 -7.88 10.02
C ASN A 703 18.88 -6.91 8.86
N VAL A 704 19.88 -6.03 8.95
CA VAL A 704 20.15 -5.06 7.88
C VAL A 704 20.66 -5.76 6.61
N LEU A 705 21.47 -6.81 6.77
CA LEU A 705 21.91 -7.65 5.65
C LEU A 705 20.73 -8.34 4.95
N GLY A 706 19.78 -8.90 5.70
CA GLY A 706 18.60 -9.54 5.12
C GLY A 706 17.63 -8.55 4.50
N LEU A 707 17.51 -7.32 5.00
CA LEU A 707 16.74 -6.26 4.31
C LEU A 707 17.38 -5.90 2.95
N ASN A 708 18.71 -5.84 2.87
CA ASN A 708 19.41 -5.66 1.59
C ASN A 708 19.12 -6.82 0.62
N LEU A 709 19.15 -8.07 1.12
CA LEU A 709 18.76 -9.24 0.34
C LEU A 709 17.29 -9.16 -0.12
N SER A 710 16.38 -8.75 0.77
CA SER A 710 14.96 -8.59 0.51
C SER A 710 14.67 -7.58 -0.60
N SER A 711 15.38 -6.45 -0.58
CA SER A 711 15.28 -5.42 -1.61
C SER A 711 15.85 -5.89 -2.96
N ALA A 712 16.97 -6.63 -2.96
CA ALA A 712 17.63 -7.09 -4.19
C ALA A 712 16.87 -8.19 -4.94
N MET A 713 16.14 -9.06 -4.23
CA MET A 713 15.57 -10.28 -4.82
C MET A 713 14.15 -10.09 -5.38
N LYS A 714 13.81 -10.94 -6.37
CA LYS A 714 12.50 -10.97 -7.05
C LYS A 714 11.59 -12.12 -6.62
N SER A 715 12.09 -13.09 -5.87
CA SER A 715 11.32 -14.24 -5.41
C SER A 715 11.79 -14.70 -4.03
N ALA A 716 10.82 -15.07 -3.18
CA ALA A 716 11.07 -15.73 -1.90
C ALA A 716 11.95 -16.98 -2.05
N LYS A 717 11.76 -17.77 -3.11
CA LYS A 717 12.58 -18.97 -3.37
C LYS A 717 14.07 -18.63 -3.51
N THR A 718 14.38 -17.56 -4.25
CA THR A 718 15.76 -17.11 -4.45
C THR A 718 16.38 -16.60 -3.16
N ILE A 719 15.59 -15.91 -2.32
CA ILE A 719 16.02 -15.44 -1.00
C ILE A 719 16.51 -16.63 -0.15
N TYR A 720 15.70 -17.70 -0.04
CA TYR A 720 16.05 -18.88 0.75
C TYR A 720 17.27 -19.66 0.23
N ILE A 721 17.53 -19.65 -1.09
CA ILE A 721 18.73 -20.28 -1.67
C ILE A 721 20.00 -19.49 -1.30
N ILE A 722 19.90 -18.17 -1.18
CA ILE A 722 21.04 -17.30 -0.88
C ILE A 722 21.40 -17.31 0.62
N ILE A 723 20.43 -17.51 1.52
CA ILE A 723 20.70 -17.51 2.97
C ILE A 723 21.83 -18.48 3.36
N PRO A 724 21.82 -19.78 2.97
CA PRO A 724 22.95 -20.67 3.23
C PRO A 724 24.27 -20.21 2.60
N LEU A 725 24.22 -19.65 1.39
CA LEU A 725 25.41 -19.11 0.71
C LEU A 725 26.03 -17.93 1.47
N LEU A 726 25.24 -17.17 2.23
CA LEU A 726 25.74 -16.11 3.11
C LEU A 726 26.22 -16.64 4.46
N ILE A 727 25.59 -17.69 5.01
CA ILE A 727 25.93 -18.24 6.34
C ILE A 727 27.15 -19.17 6.29
N ILE A 728 27.31 -19.99 5.25
CA ILE A 728 28.43 -20.94 5.15
C ILE A 728 29.81 -20.24 5.21
N PRO A 729 30.06 -19.13 4.48
CA PRO A 729 31.29 -18.36 4.64
C PRO A 729 31.50 -17.83 6.06
N GLN A 730 30.43 -17.40 6.75
CA GLN A 730 30.51 -16.95 8.15
C GLN A 730 30.94 -18.09 9.09
N ILE A 731 30.55 -19.33 8.77
CA ILE A 731 30.96 -20.53 9.52
C ILE A 731 32.45 -20.85 9.26
N ILE A 732 32.86 -20.85 7.99
CA ILE A 732 34.22 -21.24 7.58
C ILE A 732 35.26 -20.19 8.02
N PHE A 733 35.00 -18.92 7.74
CA PHE A 733 35.96 -17.82 7.94
C PHE A 733 35.77 -17.09 9.28
N GLY A 734 35.00 -17.66 10.21
CA GLY A 734 34.79 -17.11 11.56
C GLY A 734 35.96 -17.32 12.52
N GLY A 735 36.94 -18.17 12.16
CA GLY A 735 38.14 -18.42 12.97
C GLY A 735 37.98 -19.43 14.11
N ALA A 736 36.77 -19.96 14.32
CA ALA A 736 36.49 -20.96 15.36
C ALA A 736 36.59 -22.40 14.84
N ILE A 737 35.94 -22.74 13.73
CA ILE A 737 36.01 -24.12 13.19
C ILE A 737 37.38 -24.38 12.57
N ILE A 738 37.85 -23.42 11.75
CA ILE A 738 39.17 -23.46 11.14
C ILE A 738 39.92 -22.24 11.65
N ARG A 739 41.04 -22.47 12.33
CA ARG A 739 41.91 -21.39 12.79
C ARG A 739 42.60 -20.72 11.60
N PHE A 740 42.80 -19.41 11.70
CA PHE A 740 43.36 -18.62 10.60
C PHE A 740 44.79 -19.01 10.22
N ASP A 741 45.58 -19.57 11.13
CA ASP A 741 46.93 -20.10 10.86
C ASP A 741 46.91 -21.38 10.01
N ARG A 742 45.76 -22.08 9.97
CA ARG A 742 45.59 -23.36 9.26
C ARG A 742 44.91 -23.21 7.91
N PHE A 743 44.66 -22.00 7.43
CA PHE A 743 44.17 -21.81 6.07
C PHE A 743 45.26 -22.13 5.02
N ASN A 744 44.86 -22.19 3.76
CA ASN A 744 45.82 -22.27 2.66
C ASN A 744 46.77 -21.06 2.73
N PRO A 745 48.11 -21.25 2.60
CA PRO A 745 49.11 -20.18 2.66
C PRO A 745 48.82 -18.93 1.82
N ILE A 746 48.04 -19.05 0.75
CA ILE A 746 47.59 -17.91 -0.07
C ILE A 746 46.72 -16.91 0.74
N PHE A 747 45.99 -17.41 1.74
CA PHE A 747 45.06 -16.64 2.57
C PHE A 747 45.51 -16.52 4.03
N THR A 748 46.62 -17.15 4.44
CA THR A 748 47.12 -17.04 5.82
C THR A 748 48.07 -15.87 5.96
N GLN A 749 47.99 -15.20 7.11
CA GLN A 749 49.00 -14.25 7.57
C GLN A 749 49.28 -14.58 9.03
N VAL A 750 50.55 -14.58 9.40
CA VAL A 750 50.99 -15.05 10.72
C VAL A 750 50.65 -14.03 11.82
N ASP A 751 50.73 -12.74 11.50
CA ASP A 751 50.62 -11.63 12.45
C ASP A 751 49.23 -11.00 12.56
N ARG A 752 48.29 -11.40 11.70
CA ARG A 752 46.98 -10.73 11.59
C ARG A 752 45.89 -11.62 11.02
N VAL A 753 44.65 -11.23 11.30
CA VAL A 753 43.46 -11.86 10.70
C VAL A 753 43.38 -11.52 9.21
N PRO A 754 43.13 -12.50 8.32
CA PRO A 754 43.01 -12.24 6.89
C PRO A 754 41.82 -11.33 6.57
N LEU A 755 41.92 -10.62 5.45
CA LEU A 755 40.87 -9.67 5.01
C LEU A 755 39.48 -10.33 4.91
N ILE A 756 39.41 -11.57 4.43
CA ILE A 756 38.16 -12.34 4.35
C ILE A 756 37.56 -12.56 5.74
N GLY A 757 38.39 -12.83 6.76
CA GLY A 757 37.96 -12.96 8.15
C GLY A 757 37.48 -11.62 8.74
N ASN A 758 38.12 -10.50 8.38
CA ASN A 758 37.68 -9.16 8.79
C ASN A 758 36.31 -8.77 8.21
N LEU A 759 35.92 -9.34 7.08
CA LEU A 759 34.59 -9.15 6.47
C LEU A 759 33.48 -9.98 7.17
N MET A 760 33.85 -11.02 7.93
CA MET A 760 32.89 -11.89 8.59
C MET A 760 32.42 -11.31 9.93
N ALA A 761 31.12 -11.14 10.10
CA ALA A 761 30.54 -10.71 11.38
C ALA A 761 30.70 -11.78 12.47
N SER A 762 30.67 -13.06 12.10
CA SER A 762 30.85 -14.18 13.04
C SER A 762 32.19 -14.13 13.76
N ARG A 763 33.26 -13.72 13.06
CA ARG A 763 34.61 -13.54 13.63
C ARG A 763 34.60 -12.51 14.76
N TRP A 764 34.00 -11.34 14.51
CA TRP A 764 33.95 -10.25 15.49
C TRP A 764 33.13 -10.64 16.71
N GLY A 765 32.00 -11.31 16.48
CA GLY A 765 31.13 -11.82 17.55
C GLY A 765 31.80 -12.89 18.41
N PHE A 766 32.47 -13.87 17.81
CA PHE A 766 33.12 -14.94 18.56
C PHE A 766 34.31 -14.44 19.38
N GLU A 767 35.20 -13.63 18.78
CA GLU A 767 36.33 -13.03 19.49
C GLU A 767 35.88 -12.13 20.65
N SER A 768 34.78 -11.40 20.46
CA SER A 768 34.17 -10.56 21.49
C SER A 768 33.82 -11.38 22.75
N LEU A 769 33.15 -12.52 22.57
CA LEU A 769 32.75 -13.41 23.67
C LEU A 769 33.94 -14.14 24.29
N ALA A 770 34.82 -14.69 23.45
CA ALA A 770 35.98 -15.46 23.92
C ALA A 770 36.92 -14.59 24.77
N VAL A 771 37.27 -13.39 24.29
CA VAL A 771 38.15 -12.48 25.05
C VAL A 771 37.50 -12.01 26.34
N HIS A 772 36.20 -11.67 26.32
CA HIS A 772 35.51 -11.18 27.52
C HIS A 772 35.39 -12.25 28.60
N LEU A 773 34.96 -13.47 28.26
CA LEU A 773 34.79 -14.55 29.23
C LEU A 773 36.13 -15.04 29.80
N THR A 774 37.22 -14.98 29.02
CA THR A 774 38.55 -15.32 29.51
C THR A 774 39.18 -14.23 30.37
N ARG A 775 38.97 -12.93 30.06
CA ARG A 775 39.68 -11.84 30.75
C ARG A 775 38.89 -11.08 31.81
N GLU A 776 37.58 -10.97 31.68
CA GLU A 776 36.77 -10.11 32.56
C GLU A 776 36.01 -10.94 33.62
N ASN A 777 36.39 -12.21 33.81
CA ASN A 777 35.80 -13.06 34.83
C ASN A 777 36.38 -12.77 36.22
N GLU A 778 35.59 -13.01 37.28
CA GLU A 778 35.98 -12.66 38.65
C GLU A 778 37.19 -13.43 39.18
N ALA A 779 37.49 -14.63 38.63
CA ALA A 779 38.62 -15.44 39.06
C ALA A 779 39.96 -14.90 38.52
N ASP A 780 40.01 -14.53 37.24
CA ASP A 780 41.25 -14.17 36.55
C ASP A 780 41.49 -12.66 36.51
N ALA A 781 40.44 -11.83 36.44
CA ALA A 781 40.55 -10.37 36.31
C ALA A 781 41.53 -9.69 37.29
N PRO A 782 41.59 -10.06 38.59
CA PRO A 782 42.54 -9.47 39.53
C PRO A 782 44.02 -9.78 39.24
N PHE A 783 44.30 -10.85 38.48
CA PHE A 783 45.65 -11.37 38.26
C PHE A 783 46.19 -11.11 36.85
N ILE A 784 45.31 -10.85 35.89
CA ILE A 784 45.64 -10.70 34.46
C ILE A 784 46.75 -9.71 34.17
N SER A 785 46.78 -8.55 34.84
CA SER A 785 47.86 -7.57 34.59
C SER A 785 49.25 -8.10 34.94
N PHE A 786 49.34 -8.97 35.96
CA PHE A 786 50.59 -9.65 36.31
C PHE A 786 50.89 -10.79 35.34
N GLU A 787 49.88 -11.54 34.91
CA GLU A 787 50.01 -12.62 33.94
C GLU A 787 50.44 -12.10 32.56
N ASP A 788 49.89 -10.99 32.10
CA ASP A 788 50.32 -10.28 30.88
C ASP A 788 51.82 -9.94 30.96
N ARG A 789 52.28 -9.38 32.08
CA ARG A 789 53.71 -9.05 32.30
C ARG A 789 54.57 -10.30 32.36
N MET A 790 54.10 -11.37 33.01
CA MET A 790 54.80 -12.64 33.09
C MET A 790 54.97 -13.30 31.73
N GLU A 791 53.90 -13.46 30.96
CA GLU A 791 53.92 -14.12 29.65
C GLU A 791 54.80 -13.34 28.65
N ARG A 792 54.67 -12.01 28.62
CA ARG A 792 55.50 -11.15 27.75
C ARG A 792 56.98 -11.20 28.14
N ALA A 793 57.29 -11.13 29.43
CA ALA A 793 58.66 -11.23 29.91
C ALA A 793 59.27 -12.62 29.65
N ALA A 794 58.49 -13.69 29.80
CA ALA A 794 58.91 -15.05 29.48
C ALA A 794 59.20 -15.19 27.98
N TRP A 795 58.32 -14.67 27.13
CA TRP A 795 58.54 -14.68 25.68
C TRP A 795 59.80 -13.91 25.26
N ARG A 796 60.00 -12.70 25.81
CA ARG A 796 61.19 -11.89 25.54
C ARG A 796 62.48 -12.58 26.00
N ARG A 797 62.44 -13.26 27.15
CA ARG A 797 63.57 -13.97 27.76
C ARG A 797 63.96 -15.24 26.99
N ASP A 798 62.97 -16.01 26.55
CA ASP A 798 63.18 -17.39 26.07
C ASP A 798 63.22 -17.48 24.54
N PHE A 799 62.35 -16.76 23.84
CA PHE A 799 62.20 -16.88 22.37
C PHE A 799 62.76 -15.66 21.63
N TRP A 800 62.40 -14.44 22.04
CA TRP A 800 62.85 -13.22 21.37
C TRP A 800 64.38 -13.09 21.38
N TYR A 801 65.03 -13.32 22.54
CA TYR A 801 66.49 -13.25 22.64
C TYR A 801 67.22 -14.17 21.65
N GLN A 802 66.69 -15.38 21.42
CA GLN A 802 67.29 -16.34 20.50
C GLN A 802 67.15 -15.86 19.05
N GLN A 803 65.96 -15.39 18.65
CA GLN A 803 65.71 -14.94 17.27
C GLN A 803 66.31 -13.56 16.96
N TYR A 804 66.32 -12.64 17.92
CA TYR A 804 66.90 -11.30 17.76
C TYR A 804 68.38 -11.36 17.34
N ARG A 805 69.14 -12.34 17.86
CA ARG A 805 70.54 -12.57 17.48
C ARG A 805 70.73 -13.06 16.05
N LEU A 806 69.67 -13.61 15.44
CA LEU A 806 69.67 -14.17 14.08
C LEU A 806 69.17 -13.16 13.04
N ILE A 807 68.58 -12.03 13.43
CA ILE A 807 68.08 -11.00 12.50
C ILE A 807 69.27 -10.34 11.81
N GLU A 808 69.47 -10.51 10.50
CA GLU A 808 70.55 -9.87 9.75
C GLU A 808 70.26 -8.40 9.37
N ASP A 809 68.98 -8.05 9.21
CA ASP A 809 68.52 -6.70 8.84
C ASP A 809 68.72 -5.69 9.99
N ALA A 810 69.53 -4.66 9.74
CA ALA A 810 69.88 -3.64 10.74
C ALA A 810 68.67 -2.76 11.16
N ASP A 811 67.73 -2.50 10.25
CA ASP A 811 66.56 -1.66 10.51
C ASP A 811 65.47 -2.42 11.28
N VAL A 812 65.36 -3.73 11.05
CA VAL A 812 64.49 -4.59 11.86
C VAL A 812 65.09 -4.76 13.26
N ARG A 813 66.41 -4.97 13.33
CA ARG A 813 67.13 -5.15 14.59
C ARG A 813 67.08 -3.90 15.47
N SER A 814 67.23 -2.70 14.92
CA SER A 814 67.11 -1.44 15.67
C SER A 814 65.69 -1.22 16.22
N ARG A 815 64.65 -1.46 15.41
CA ARG A 815 63.24 -1.36 15.85
C ARG A 815 62.88 -2.36 16.95
N GLU A 816 63.34 -3.60 16.82
CA GLU A 816 63.13 -4.63 17.85
C GLU A 816 63.82 -4.29 19.17
N TRP A 817 65.02 -3.71 19.08
CA TRP A 817 65.76 -3.23 20.25
C TRP A 817 65.03 -2.09 20.96
N GLU A 818 64.63 -1.05 20.22
CA GLU A 818 63.87 0.08 20.76
C GLU A 818 62.55 -0.39 21.38
N GLY A 819 61.81 -1.27 20.69
CA GLY A 819 60.56 -1.82 21.22
C GLY A 819 60.73 -2.62 22.50
N ALA A 820 61.83 -3.37 22.65
CA ALA A 820 62.14 -4.09 23.88
C ALA A 820 62.50 -3.14 25.05
N LEU A 821 63.23 -2.06 24.77
CA LEU A 821 63.53 -1.04 25.77
C LEU A 821 62.29 -0.24 26.16
N ASP A 822 61.46 0.16 25.21
CA ASP A 822 60.19 0.87 25.47
C ASP A 822 59.25 0.02 26.32
N GLU A 823 59.20 -1.29 26.08
CA GLU A 823 58.43 -2.22 26.89
C GLU A 823 58.94 -2.28 28.34
N LEU A 824 60.25 -2.36 28.57
CA LEU A 824 60.84 -2.30 29.92
C LEU A 824 60.61 -0.95 30.60
N ASN A 825 60.73 0.15 29.85
CA ASN A 825 60.45 1.51 30.32
C ASN A 825 58.98 1.64 30.74
N SER A 826 58.05 1.04 29.98
CA SER A 826 56.61 1.04 30.30
C SER A 826 56.28 0.33 31.61
N TRP A 827 57.16 -0.57 32.06
CA TRP A 827 57.05 -1.26 33.35
C TRP A 827 57.84 -0.56 34.48
N GLY A 828 58.41 0.62 34.21
CA GLY A 828 59.20 1.38 35.19
C GLY A 828 60.61 0.87 35.43
N ILE A 829 61.14 0.00 34.55
CA ILE A 829 62.51 -0.52 34.65
C ILE A 829 63.46 0.43 33.91
N THR A 830 64.51 0.91 34.59
CA THR A 830 65.48 1.84 33.99
C THR A 830 66.32 1.14 32.92
N THR A 831 66.25 1.62 31.69
CA THR A 831 66.92 1.01 30.53
C THR A 831 68.27 1.63 30.15
N GLN A 832 68.63 2.78 30.75
CA GLN A 832 69.84 3.54 30.41
C GLN A 832 71.15 2.77 30.64
N SER A 833 71.14 1.73 31.49
CA SER A 833 72.30 0.88 31.78
C SER A 833 72.36 -0.41 30.94
N LEU A 834 71.38 -0.67 30.07
CA LEU A 834 71.30 -1.90 29.27
C LEU A 834 71.98 -1.68 27.92
N SER A 835 73.14 -2.32 27.70
CA SER A 835 73.95 -2.13 26.49
C SER A 835 74.02 -3.35 25.59
N THR A 836 73.78 -4.55 26.14
CA THR A 836 73.82 -5.82 25.41
C THR A 836 72.45 -6.53 25.42
N ALA A 837 72.18 -7.36 24.42
CA ALA A 837 70.96 -8.18 24.39
C ALA A 837 70.86 -9.16 25.57
N GLU A 838 71.99 -9.52 26.16
CA GLU A 838 72.04 -10.34 27.37
C GLU A 838 71.61 -9.55 28.61
N ASP A 839 72.00 -8.27 28.73
CA ASP A 839 71.50 -7.36 29.77
C ASP A 839 69.98 -7.21 29.69
N VAL A 840 69.45 -7.02 28.47
CA VAL A 840 68.00 -6.93 28.21
C VAL A 840 67.29 -8.23 28.61
N ARG A 841 67.86 -9.40 28.26
CA ARG A 841 67.33 -10.71 28.67
C ARG A 841 67.29 -10.86 30.20
N HIS A 842 68.32 -10.39 30.90
CA HIS A 842 68.38 -10.37 32.35
C HIS A 842 67.32 -9.44 32.96
N ALA A 843 67.13 -8.25 32.40
CA ALA A 843 66.07 -7.32 32.82
C ALA A 843 64.67 -7.94 32.69
N PHE A 844 64.37 -8.63 31.57
CA PHE A 844 63.12 -9.37 31.41
C PHE A 844 62.98 -10.55 32.39
N LYS A 845 64.07 -11.26 32.69
CA LYS A 845 64.08 -12.32 33.71
C LYS A 845 63.73 -11.79 35.10
N ASP A 846 64.21 -10.60 35.45
CA ASP A 846 63.89 -9.99 36.74
C ASP A 846 62.49 -9.38 36.76
N ALA A 847 62.03 -8.77 35.65
CA ALA A 847 60.64 -8.36 35.46
C ALA A 847 59.66 -9.52 35.65
N TYR A 848 59.97 -10.71 35.11
CA TYR A 848 59.20 -11.93 35.31
C TYR A 848 59.11 -12.31 36.79
N LYS A 849 60.25 -12.33 37.51
CA LYS A 849 60.27 -12.68 38.94
C LYS A 849 59.50 -11.68 39.79
N GLU A 850 59.60 -10.40 39.48
CA GLU A 850 58.87 -9.33 40.17
C GLU A 850 57.36 -9.50 39.98
N ALA A 851 56.91 -9.69 38.73
CA ALA A 851 55.51 -9.94 38.41
C ALA A 851 54.98 -11.22 39.07
N PHE A 852 55.77 -12.30 39.05
CA PHE A 852 55.44 -13.55 39.73
C PHE A 852 55.25 -13.35 41.25
N LYS A 853 56.19 -12.65 41.91
CA LYS A 853 56.08 -12.33 43.34
C LYS A 853 54.87 -11.47 43.65
N ALA A 854 54.58 -10.45 42.81
CA ALA A 854 53.44 -9.57 42.97
C ALA A 854 52.11 -10.33 42.83
N ARG A 855 52.00 -11.19 41.81
CA ARG A 855 50.84 -12.07 41.61
C ARG A 855 50.65 -13.01 42.79
N ASP A 856 51.70 -13.68 43.26
CA ASP A 856 51.62 -14.60 44.39
C ASP A 856 51.27 -13.89 45.70
N ALA A 857 51.77 -12.67 45.92
CA ALA A 857 51.38 -11.84 47.05
C ALA A 857 49.90 -11.44 46.97
N LYS A 858 49.42 -11.04 45.79
CA LYS A 858 48.00 -10.75 45.56
C LYS A 858 47.14 -11.99 45.76
N ARG A 859 47.58 -13.15 45.27
CA ARG A 859 46.90 -14.43 45.43
C ARG A 859 46.78 -14.83 46.90
N LYS A 860 47.85 -14.68 47.68
CA LYS A 860 47.82 -14.90 49.14
C LYS A 860 46.85 -13.93 49.84
N ALA A 861 46.85 -12.66 49.45
CA ALA A 861 45.94 -11.66 50.02
C ALA A 861 44.46 -12.01 49.76
N VAL A 862 44.12 -12.41 48.52
CA VAL A 862 42.74 -12.81 48.15
C VAL A 862 42.35 -14.15 48.78
N SER A 863 43.29 -15.11 48.88
CA SER A 863 43.05 -16.40 49.53
C SER A 863 42.72 -16.28 51.03
N GLY A 864 43.07 -15.17 51.67
CA GLY A 864 42.73 -14.90 53.07
C GLY A 864 41.26 -14.52 53.29
N SER A 865 40.56 -14.07 52.24
CA SER A 865 39.16 -13.61 52.30
C SER A 865 38.19 -14.47 51.48
N THR A 866 38.68 -15.26 50.51
CA THR A 866 37.85 -15.94 49.51
C THR A 866 38.48 -17.28 49.13
N ASP A 867 37.67 -18.33 48.95
CA ASP A 867 38.13 -19.60 48.42
C ASP A 867 38.43 -19.47 46.91
N LEU A 868 39.72 -19.37 46.59
CA LEU A 868 40.20 -19.24 45.22
C LEU A 868 39.88 -20.45 44.34
N LYS A 869 39.77 -21.66 44.93
CA LYS A 869 39.43 -22.85 44.16
C LYS A 869 37.96 -22.80 43.76
N ALA A 870 37.07 -22.51 44.72
CA ALA A 870 35.65 -22.34 44.43
C ALA A 870 35.41 -21.22 43.41
N LEU A 871 36.10 -20.08 43.56
CA LEU A 871 36.01 -18.95 42.63
C LEU A 871 36.47 -19.35 41.21
N LYS A 872 37.55 -20.11 41.09
CA LYS A 872 38.03 -20.59 39.80
C LYS A 872 37.10 -21.65 39.19
N ASP A 873 36.56 -22.54 40.02
CA ASP A 873 35.64 -23.59 39.58
C ASP A 873 34.29 -23.02 39.08
N THR A 874 33.88 -21.86 39.60
CA THR A 874 32.70 -21.13 39.12
C THR A 874 32.98 -20.19 37.94
N HIS A 875 34.06 -19.40 37.94
CA HIS A 875 34.26 -18.28 36.98
C HIS A 875 35.29 -18.49 35.86
N HIS A 876 36.20 -19.46 35.98
CA HIS A 876 37.19 -19.76 34.94
C HIS A 876 36.71 -20.94 34.09
N ASN A 877 37.13 -21.03 32.82
CA ASN A 877 36.91 -22.20 31.97
C ASN A 877 38.22 -22.62 31.29
N ASP A 878 38.67 -23.84 31.60
CA ASP A 878 40.00 -24.32 31.17
C ASP A 878 40.06 -24.46 29.63
N ALA A 879 39.01 -25.00 29.00
CA ALA A 879 38.95 -25.21 27.55
C ALA A 879 38.93 -23.90 26.76
N LEU A 880 38.16 -22.89 27.20
CA LEU A 880 38.14 -21.58 26.59
C LEU A 880 39.47 -20.84 26.78
N HIS A 881 40.08 -20.94 27.95
CA HIS A 881 41.40 -20.36 28.20
C HIS A 881 42.46 -20.95 27.25
N GLU A 882 42.53 -22.28 27.15
CA GLU A 882 43.44 -22.97 26.21
C GLU A 882 43.17 -22.59 24.75
N TRP A 883 41.90 -22.49 24.37
CA TRP A 883 41.48 -22.11 23.03
C TRP A 883 42.04 -20.75 22.58
N VAL A 884 41.98 -19.77 23.47
CA VAL A 884 42.40 -18.39 23.20
C VAL A 884 43.92 -18.26 23.33
N MET A 885 44.54 -19.08 24.18
CA MET A 885 46.00 -19.15 24.34
C MET A 885 46.72 -19.77 23.14
N GLN A 886 46.11 -20.75 22.44
CA GLN A 886 46.69 -21.43 21.28
C GLN A 886 48.11 -21.97 21.53
N THR A 887 48.32 -22.57 22.70
CA THR A 887 49.63 -23.10 23.11
C THR A 887 50.07 -24.36 22.36
N ASP A 888 49.22 -24.91 21.51
CA ASP A 888 49.43 -26.11 20.69
C ASP A 888 50.19 -25.83 19.37
N ARG A 889 50.53 -24.57 19.06
CA ARG A 889 51.29 -24.23 17.85
C ARG A 889 52.73 -24.76 17.90
N HIS A 890 53.23 -25.21 16.74
CA HIS A 890 54.61 -25.68 16.58
C HIS A 890 55.63 -24.53 16.60
N GLU A 891 55.29 -23.41 15.94
CA GLU A 891 56.12 -22.21 15.93
C GLU A 891 55.64 -21.24 17.02
N ARG A 892 56.59 -20.79 17.86
CA ARG A 892 56.34 -19.86 18.99
C ARG A 892 56.67 -18.41 18.65
N ILE A 893 57.40 -18.22 17.54
CA ILE A 893 57.90 -16.93 17.08
C ILE A 893 58.06 -16.98 15.57
N ALA A 894 57.65 -15.91 14.90
CA ALA A 894 57.86 -15.72 13.46
C ALA A 894 58.44 -14.35 13.18
N LEU A 895 59.31 -14.28 12.18
CA LEU A 895 59.81 -13.02 11.63
C LEU A 895 58.87 -12.56 10.51
N THR A 896 58.30 -11.38 10.66
CA THR A 896 57.43 -10.75 9.67
C THR A 896 57.99 -9.40 9.25
N ASP A 897 57.40 -8.76 8.23
CA ASP A 897 57.77 -7.40 7.80
C ASP A 897 57.67 -6.35 8.93
N ARG A 898 56.93 -6.67 10.00
CA ARG A 898 56.72 -5.83 11.18
C ARG A 898 57.67 -6.14 12.34
N GLY A 899 58.53 -7.14 12.20
CA GLY A 899 59.42 -7.61 13.25
C GLY A 899 59.09 -9.01 13.77
N LEU A 900 59.58 -9.31 14.96
CA LEU A 900 59.38 -10.59 15.65
C LEU A 900 58.02 -10.62 16.32
N VAL A 901 57.18 -11.57 15.92
CA VAL A 901 55.81 -11.72 16.43
C VAL A 901 55.70 -12.97 17.29
N GLN A 902 55.06 -12.83 18.44
CA GLN A 902 54.73 -13.96 19.31
C GLN A 902 53.52 -14.71 18.72
N GLU A 903 53.66 -16.02 18.49
CA GLU A 903 52.62 -16.84 17.86
C GLU A 903 51.69 -17.56 18.83
N THR A 904 51.95 -17.48 20.13
CA THR A 904 51.11 -18.11 21.17
C THR A 904 50.75 -17.11 22.25
N ALA A 905 49.73 -17.40 23.06
CA ALA A 905 49.26 -16.55 24.14
C ALA A 905 48.84 -15.14 23.67
N PHE A 906 48.14 -15.03 22.52
CA PHE A 906 47.68 -13.76 21.95
C PHE A 906 46.87 -12.91 22.93
N ILE A 907 46.15 -13.56 23.83
CA ILE A 907 45.35 -12.91 24.86
C ILE A 907 46.17 -12.05 25.82
N HIS A 908 47.48 -12.28 25.94
CA HIS A 908 48.42 -11.55 26.79
C HIS A 908 49.34 -10.59 26.02
N GLN A 909 49.23 -10.53 24.69
CA GLN A 909 50.09 -9.70 23.86
C GLN A 909 49.60 -8.26 23.77
N MET A 910 50.52 -7.31 23.57
CA MET A 910 50.14 -5.96 23.13
C MET A 910 50.03 -5.91 21.60
N PRO A 911 49.08 -5.14 21.05
CA PRO A 911 48.97 -4.97 19.60
C PRO A 911 50.23 -4.28 19.04
N LEU A 912 50.88 -4.93 18.07
CA LEU A 912 52.13 -4.47 17.45
C LEU A 912 51.97 -3.29 16.48
N GLY A 913 50.74 -2.82 16.22
CA GLY A 913 50.49 -1.76 15.23
C GLY A 913 49.30 -0.85 15.57
N ARG A 914 49.33 0.38 15.03
CA ARG A 914 48.33 1.45 15.26
C ARG A 914 46.99 1.26 14.54
N GLN A 915 46.84 0.20 13.75
CA GLN A 915 45.65 -0.11 12.95
C GLN A 915 44.90 -1.29 13.55
N ALA A 916 43.77 -1.01 14.20
CA ALA A 916 42.96 -1.99 14.94
C ALA A 916 42.52 -3.22 14.13
N TRP A 917 42.30 -3.08 12.82
CA TRP A 917 41.87 -4.16 11.90
C TRP A 917 42.98 -5.18 11.58
N ASN A 918 44.23 -4.85 11.91
CA ASN A 918 45.42 -5.64 11.61
C ASN A 918 46.02 -6.29 12.87
N ALA A 919 45.25 -6.39 13.96
CA ALA A 919 45.69 -7.02 15.20
C ALA A 919 45.52 -8.56 15.15
N PRO A 920 46.34 -9.30 15.92
CA PRO A 920 46.17 -10.73 16.10
C PRO A 920 44.78 -11.11 16.62
N PHE A 921 44.35 -12.32 16.27
CA PHE A 921 43.09 -12.89 16.74
C PHE A 921 43.18 -13.14 18.25
N TYR A 922 42.23 -12.61 19.02
CA TYR A 922 42.18 -12.63 20.49
C TYR A 922 43.08 -11.67 21.25
N ALA A 923 43.75 -10.71 20.59
CA ALA A 923 44.47 -9.67 21.31
C ALA A 923 43.55 -8.99 22.37
N PRO A 924 44.04 -8.62 23.56
CA PRO A 924 43.22 -8.08 24.65
C PRO A 924 42.66 -6.69 24.32
N GLU A 925 43.44 -5.89 23.61
CA GLU A 925 43.09 -4.53 23.20
C GLU A 925 43.42 -4.31 21.72
N LYS A 926 42.70 -3.37 21.10
CA LYS A 926 42.91 -2.92 19.73
C LYS A 926 43.27 -1.44 19.74
N GLN A 927 44.33 -1.07 19.01
CA GLN A 927 44.78 0.32 18.88
C GLN A 927 44.12 1.00 17.69
N LEU A 928 43.42 2.11 17.94
CA LEU A 928 42.88 3.01 16.91
C LEU A 928 43.61 4.36 17.00
N GLY A 929 44.73 4.49 16.28
CA GLY A 929 45.60 5.66 16.38
C GLY A 929 46.30 5.71 17.74
N GLN A 930 45.96 6.69 18.59
CA GLN A 930 46.49 6.82 19.96
C GLN A 930 45.58 6.21 21.04
N TRP A 931 44.37 5.77 20.67
CA TRP A 931 43.39 5.25 21.62
C TRP A 931 43.50 3.72 21.70
N SER A 932 43.57 3.17 22.92
CA SER A 932 43.45 1.73 23.17
C SER A 932 42.02 1.39 23.58
N ILE A 933 41.38 0.46 22.88
CA ILE A 933 40.00 0.03 23.13
C ILE A 933 40.03 -1.48 23.43
N LYS A 934 39.37 -1.90 24.51
CA LYS A 934 39.18 -3.33 24.82
C LYS A 934 38.54 -4.06 23.63
N THR A 935 39.08 -5.21 23.27
CA THR A 935 38.62 -5.98 22.10
C THR A 935 37.11 -6.25 22.06
N PRO A 936 36.43 -6.64 23.16
CA PRO A 936 34.98 -6.82 23.16
C PRO A 936 34.22 -5.56 22.71
N ALA A 937 34.61 -4.38 23.22
CA ALA A 937 33.96 -3.11 22.85
C ALA A 937 34.29 -2.71 21.41
N PHE A 938 35.54 -2.88 20.97
CA PHE A 938 35.95 -2.61 19.59
C PHE A 938 35.16 -3.48 18.59
N ASN A 939 35.02 -4.77 18.88
CA ASN A 939 34.32 -5.71 18.01
C ASN A 939 32.83 -5.36 17.87
N LEU A 940 32.18 -4.93 18.96
CA LEU A 940 30.80 -4.42 18.89
C LEU A 940 30.72 -3.16 18.02
N LEU A 941 31.65 -2.21 18.17
CA LEU A 941 31.70 -1.00 17.33
C LEU A 941 31.85 -1.34 15.85
N VAL A 942 32.68 -2.32 15.50
CA VAL A 942 32.83 -2.80 14.12
C VAL A 942 31.53 -3.39 13.59
N LEU A 943 30.83 -4.24 14.36
CA LEU A 943 29.53 -4.79 13.95
C LEU A 943 28.49 -3.69 13.67
N TRP A 944 28.45 -2.65 14.50
CA TRP A 944 27.56 -1.51 14.28
C TRP A 944 28.00 -0.65 13.09
N ALA A 945 29.29 -0.47 12.86
CA ALA A 945 29.81 0.21 11.67
C ALA A 945 29.47 -0.55 10.37
N MET A 946 29.60 -1.88 10.37
CA MET A 946 29.16 -2.75 9.26
C MET A 946 27.65 -2.62 9.02
N SER A 947 26.87 -2.59 10.10
CA SER A 947 25.40 -2.41 10.03
C SER A 947 25.03 -1.05 9.45
N ALA A 948 25.72 0.02 9.87
CA ALA A 948 25.52 1.37 9.34
C ALA A 948 25.88 1.49 7.85
N PHE A 949 26.95 0.81 7.43
CA PHE A 949 27.33 0.74 6.02
C PHE A 949 26.25 0.02 5.17
N LEU A 950 25.73 -1.11 5.65
CA LEU A 950 24.62 -1.81 4.97
C LEU A 950 23.33 -0.98 4.97
N TYR A 951 23.08 -0.20 6.02
CA TYR A 951 21.95 0.73 6.06
C TYR A 951 22.11 1.84 5.02
N PHE A 952 23.32 2.40 4.87
CA PHE A 952 23.61 3.40 3.85
C PHE A 952 23.36 2.88 2.42
N ILE A 953 23.76 1.64 2.12
CA ILE A 953 23.48 0.98 0.84
C ILE A 953 21.96 0.89 0.59
N LEU A 954 21.21 0.47 1.62
CA LEU A 954 19.75 0.31 1.54
C LEU A 954 19.00 1.65 1.44
N ALA A 955 19.44 2.67 2.20
CA ALA A 955 18.86 4.01 2.18
C ALA A 955 18.98 4.67 0.80
N ASN A 956 20.09 4.42 0.10
CA ASN A 956 20.31 4.90 -1.27
C ASN A 956 19.70 4.01 -2.36
N ARG A 957 18.96 2.95 -1.98
CA ARG A 957 18.32 1.99 -2.90
C ARG A 957 19.28 1.37 -3.94
N TRP A 958 20.57 1.23 -3.61
CA TRP A 958 21.54 0.57 -4.48
C TRP A 958 21.19 -0.88 -4.81
N PRO A 959 20.63 -1.69 -3.88
CA PRO A 959 20.22 -3.06 -4.20
C PRO A 959 19.17 -3.12 -5.32
N GLU A 960 18.29 -2.12 -5.42
CA GLU A 960 17.30 -2.02 -6.50
C GLU A 960 17.94 -1.66 -7.84
N ARG A 961 19.10 -0.98 -7.84
CA ARG A 961 19.87 -0.62 -9.03
C ARG A 961 20.72 -1.77 -9.57
N TRP A 962 21.23 -2.62 -8.69
CA TRP A 962 22.05 -3.78 -9.04
C TRP A 962 21.25 -5.07 -9.25
N GLY A 963 19.97 -5.07 -8.87
CA GLY A 963 19.06 -6.17 -9.15
C GLY A 963 18.99 -6.47 -10.66
N TRP A 964 18.93 -7.75 -11.02
CA TRP A 964 18.86 -8.25 -12.39
C TRP A 964 17.49 -8.00 -13.03
N GLY A 965 16.92 -6.79 -12.87
CA GLY A 965 15.62 -6.38 -13.39
C GLY A 965 15.48 -4.86 -13.46
N LYS A 966 14.72 -4.38 -14.46
CA LYS A 966 14.41 -2.96 -14.67
C LYS A 966 13.98 -2.29 -13.36
N ARG A 967 14.41 -1.03 -13.21
CA ARG A 967 14.09 -0.14 -12.09
C ARG A 967 12.63 -0.30 -11.67
N LEU A 968 12.36 -0.14 -10.38
CA LEU A 968 11.03 0.19 -9.86
C LEU A 968 10.54 1.57 -10.35
N ASP A 969 11.23 2.18 -11.32
CA ASP A 969 10.92 3.49 -11.87
C ASP A 969 9.91 3.40 -13.00
#